data_AF-A0A7G7KLI7-F1
#
_entry.id   AF-A0A7G7KLI7-F1
#
_cell.length_a   1.000
_cell.length_b   1.000
_cell.length_c   1.000
_cell.angle_alpha   90.00
_cell.angle_beta   90.00
_cell.angle_gamma   90.00
#
_symmetry.space_group_name_H-M   'P 1'
#
loop_
_entity.id
_entity.type
_entity.pdbx_description
1 polymer ?
#
loop_
_entity_poly.entity_id
_entity_poly.type
_entity_poly.pdbx_seq_one_letter_code
_entity_poly.pdbx_strand_id
1 'polypeptide(L)'
;MSDLFSHHGEQLRQLHAPLADRLRPRSLDDFQGQEEILGPGRLLRRAITADRVGNLIFYGPPGVGKTTLARIIAATTRAHFSSLNAVLAGVKDLRHEVDEAKRRLDQHGLRSLLFIDEVHRFNSAQQDALLPWVENGTVTLIGATTENPFFEVNKALVSRSRLFRLQPLQTKHLHQLLDRALRDRERGYGDRLVQITPEAAAHLVDVAGGDARSLLNALELAVETTEPNGDGQIVISLAIAEESIQQRAVLYDKQGDAHFDTISAFIKSLRGSDPDAALFWLAKMIEAGENPRFIFRRMLISAGEDIGLADPQAVVVVEACAAAFERVGLPEGLYPLAQAALYLASTEKSNSLLGFFDALKNVKASNRQAVPSHLRDANRDGKAFGDGVGYRYPHAYAEHWVAQQYLPSDLQGQVFWQPGTLGWEGERRQRLQQRRAAQLAAAVEHQQELGEMLSSGPDDPELERWIQRQSGSEGERLDRLRQELWAEANWQRHDRVLILEARSLLWALDPLQRCPEGGVVIQAASTADQSRLTTQLAVLDSLDRPQLIPELNALEGSGQRFEWIASRHPWKHCSQPDLEAAVASLTGLAAPKAQLRLLFSQPRLGPAAALRQGNTAQEELGPLLEQAVAIETEMLAPDPDPTSLEAALKQQGWALAWRSWEERLELPINDGLINRWFAAEAPYRERLSNQLSAKEIECLAAALQQRRKGQLPQLLQHQLLVARRST
;
A
#
# COMPACT_ATOMS: atom_id res chain seq x y z
N MET A 1 -58.38 -11.43 -36.59
CA MET A 1 -59.18 -12.64 -36.37
C MET A 1 -58.25 -13.69 -35.82
N SER A 2 -58.30 -13.95 -34.50
CA SER A 2 -57.55 -15.05 -33.89
C SER A 2 -58.20 -16.36 -34.32
N ASP A 3 -57.40 -17.24 -34.91
CA ASP A 3 -57.82 -18.52 -35.44
C ASP A 3 -58.25 -19.44 -34.28
N LEU A 4 -59.34 -20.20 -34.43
CA LEU A 4 -59.91 -21.06 -33.38
C LEU A 4 -58.88 -22.07 -32.85
N PHE A 5 -57.96 -22.50 -33.72
CA PHE A 5 -56.84 -23.39 -33.40
C PHE A 5 -55.73 -22.70 -32.59
N SER A 6 -55.50 -21.40 -32.78
CA SER A 6 -54.55 -20.63 -31.97
C SER A 6 -55.04 -20.46 -30.53
N HIS A 7 -56.35 -20.23 -30.35
CA HIS A 7 -56.98 -20.14 -29.03
C HIS A 7 -56.98 -21.49 -28.29
N HIS A 8 -57.26 -22.59 -28.99
CA HIS A 8 -57.20 -23.94 -28.40
C HIS A 8 -55.77 -24.33 -28.01
N GLY A 9 -54.78 -24.02 -28.86
CA GLY A 9 -53.36 -24.26 -28.57
C GLY A 9 -52.80 -23.37 -27.44
N GLU A 10 -53.35 -22.18 -27.22
CA GLU A 10 -53.04 -21.34 -26.06
C GLU A 10 -53.67 -21.87 -24.77
N GLN A 11 -54.92 -22.33 -24.82
CA GLN A 11 -55.59 -22.97 -23.68
C GLN A 11 -54.86 -24.24 -23.23
N LEU A 12 -54.46 -25.11 -24.17
CA LEU A 12 -53.67 -26.30 -23.85
C LEU A 12 -52.30 -25.95 -23.27
N ARG A 13 -51.62 -24.93 -23.80
CA ARG A 13 -50.34 -24.45 -23.25
C ARG A 13 -50.48 -23.88 -21.83
N GLN A 14 -51.59 -23.24 -21.50
CA GLN A 14 -51.88 -22.77 -20.15
C GLN A 14 -52.18 -23.92 -19.17
N LEU A 15 -52.89 -24.95 -19.62
CA LEU A 15 -53.19 -26.14 -18.81
C LEU A 15 -51.93 -26.96 -18.49
N HIS A 16 -51.00 -27.07 -19.43
CA HIS A 16 -49.73 -27.79 -19.26
C HIS A 16 -48.56 -26.92 -18.78
N ALA A 17 -48.81 -25.65 -18.43
CA ALA A 17 -47.76 -24.78 -17.90
C ALA A 17 -47.34 -25.23 -16.48
N PRO A 18 -46.05 -25.08 -16.11
CA PRO A 18 -45.60 -25.34 -14.75
C PRO A 18 -46.40 -24.53 -13.71
N LEU A 19 -46.57 -25.08 -12.52
CA LEU A 19 -47.34 -24.46 -11.42
C LEU A 19 -46.85 -23.04 -11.11
N ALA A 20 -45.52 -22.84 -11.14
CA ALA A 20 -44.91 -21.53 -10.94
C ALA A 20 -45.35 -20.46 -11.96
N ASP A 21 -45.68 -20.87 -13.19
CA ASP A 21 -46.19 -19.98 -14.22
C ASP A 21 -47.71 -19.80 -14.13
N ARG A 22 -48.46 -20.87 -13.79
CA ARG A 22 -49.92 -20.80 -13.56
C ARG A 22 -50.29 -19.88 -12.40
N LEU A 23 -49.60 -19.99 -11.28
CA LEU A 23 -49.85 -19.20 -10.06
C LEU A 23 -49.22 -17.81 -10.07
N ARG A 24 -48.59 -17.39 -11.18
CA ARG A 24 -47.95 -16.09 -11.27
C ARG A 24 -48.93 -14.95 -10.89
N PRO A 25 -48.56 -14.08 -9.93
CA PRO A 25 -49.36 -12.92 -9.54
C PRO A 25 -49.76 -12.05 -10.74
N ARG A 26 -51.03 -11.61 -10.76
CA ARG A 26 -51.61 -10.77 -11.84
C ARG A 26 -51.73 -9.30 -11.44
N SER A 27 -51.76 -9.01 -10.14
CA SER A 27 -51.88 -7.67 -9.57
C SER A 27 -50.80 -7.40 -8.52
N LEU A 28 -50.62 -6.13 -8.15
CA LEU A 28 -49.74 -5.75 -7.05
C LEU A 28 -50.22 -6.27 -5.69
N ASP A 29 -51.53 -6.51 -5.53
CA ASP A 29 -52.11 -7.05 -4.30
C ASP A 29 -51.85 -8.57 -4.16
N ASP A 30 -51.64 -9.26 -5.28
CA ASP A 30 -51.27 -10.67 -5.31
C ASP A 30 -49.78 -10.93 -5.05
N PHE A 31 -48.96 -9.87 -5.06
CA PHE A 31 -47.50 -9.98 -5.03
C PHE A 31 -46.99 -9.95 -3.58
N GLN A 32 -46.39 -11.05 -3.13
CA GLN A 32 -45.97 -11.23 -1.73
C GLN A 32 -44.50 -10.88 -1.49
N GLY A 33 -44.19 -10.39 -0.28
CA GLY A 33 -42.85 -10.34 0.29
C GLY A 33 -41.96 -9.16 -0.08
N GLN A 34 -42.48 -8.17 -0.82
CA GLN A 34 -41.76 -6.95 -1.18
C GLN A 34 -42.44 -5.70 -0.62
N GLU A 35 -42.99 -5.77 0.59
CA GLU A 35 -43.77 -4.70 1.22
C GLU A 35 -42.95 -3.41 1.43
N GLU A 36 -41.62 -3.52 1.54
CA GLU A 36 -40.72 -2.36 1.68
C GLU A 36 -40.69 -1.46 0.44
N ILE A 37 -40.85 -2.05 -0.75
CA ILE A 37 -40.85 -1.33 -2.04
C ILE A 37 -42.25 -1.20 -2.65
N LEU A 38 -43.15 -2.15 -2.37
CA LEU A 38 -44.50 -2.27 -2.94
C LEU A 38 -45.64 -2.10 -1.92
N GLY A 39 -45.33 -1.79 -0.66
CA GLY A 39 -46.35 -1.53 0.35
C GLY A 39 -47.17 -0.25 0.06
N PRO A 40 -48.32 -0.08 0.73
CA PRO A 40 -49.13 1.14 0.61
C PRO A 40 -48.28 2.40 0.85
N GLY A 41 -48.37 3.38 -0.05
CA GLY A 41 -47.63 4.64 0.04
C GLY A 41 -46.16 4.60 -0.43
N ARG A 42 -45.59 3.43 -0.73
CA ARG A 42 -44.21 3.32 -1.24
C ARG A 42 -44.04 3.88 -2.65
N LEU A 43 -42.83 4.37 -2.95
CA LEU A 43 -42.53 5.11 -4.18
C LEU A 43 -42.82 4.28 -5.44
N LEU A 44 -42.38 3.01 -5.50
CA LEU A 44 -42.57 2.16 -6.67
C LEU A 44 -44.06 1.86 -6.89
N ARG A 45 -44.80 1.48 -5.85
CA ARG A 45 -46.27 1.29 -5.93
C ARG A 45 -46.97 2.54 -6.47
N ARG A 46 -46.67 3.72 -5.92
CA ARG A 46 -47.23 5.00 -6.36
C ARG A 46 -46.90 5.32 -7.81
N ALA A 47 -45.67 5.07 -8.25
CA ALA A 47 -45.25 5.30 -9.63
C ALA A 47 -45.97 4.37 -10.62
N ILE A 48 -46.18 3.11 -10.24
CA ILE A 48 -46.92 2.13 -11.05
C ILE A 48 -48.39 2.53 -11.16
N THR A 49 -49.05 2.82 -10.03
CA THR A 49 -50.47 3.23 -10.00
C THR A 49 -50.72 4.55 -10.76
N ALA A 50 -49.75 5.47 -10.74
CA ALA A 50 -49.83 6.74 -11.47
C ALA A 50 -49.42 6.64 -12.96
N ASP A 51 -49.04 5.47 -13.47
CA ASP A 51 -48.51 5.26 -14.83
C ASP A 51 -47.34 6.20 -15.18
N ARG A 52 -46.46 6.43 -14.17
CA ARG A 52 -45.26 7.29 -14.25
C ARG A 52 -43.98 6.52 -13.95
N VAL A 53 -43.91 5.28 -14.43
CA VAL A 53 -42.73 4.42 -14.27
C VAL A 53 -41.65 4.86 -15.26
N GLY A 54 -40.50 5.28 -14.73
CA GLY A 54 -39.29 5.54 -15.53
C GLY A 54 -38.44 4.27 -15.70
N ASN A 55 -37.19 4.41 -16.12
CA ASN A 55 -36.30 3.27 -16.29
C ASN A 55 -35.98 2.61 -14.94
N LEU A 56 -36.12 1.29 -14.87
CA LEU A 56 -35.94 0.50 -13.65
C LEU A 56 -34.90 -0.60 -13.89
N ILE A 57 -34.15 -0.94 -12.84
CA ILE A 57 -33.39 -2.18 -12.77
C ILE A 57 -33.76 -2.89 -11.47
N PHE A 58 -34.32 -4.09 -11.61
CA PHE A 58 -34.59 -5.01 -10.52
C PHE A 58 -33.39 -5.92 -10.32
N TYR A 59 -32.87 -5.97 -9.09
CA TYR A 59 -31.84 -6.91 -8.72
C TYR A 59 -32.22 -7.67 -7.44
N GLY A 60 -31.85 -8.94 -7.38
CA GLY A 60 -32.21 -9.82 -6.26
C GLY A 60 -32.09 -11.29 -6.64
N PRO A 61 -32.29 -12.22 -5.70
CA PRO A 61 -32.05 -13.65 -5.92
C PRO A 61 -32.99 -14.21 -7.00
N PRO A 62 -32.73 -15.42 -7.53
CA PRO A 62 -33.73 -16.12 -8.34
C PRO A 62 -35.03 -16.31 -7.53
N GLY A 63 -36.18 -16.41 -8.22
CA GLY A 63 -37.43 -16.75 -7.55
C GLY A 63 -38.19 -15.62 -6.84
N VAL A 64 -37.58 -14.46 -6.61
CA VAL A 64 -38.24 -13.35 -5.87
C VAL A 64 -39.26 -12.53 -6.68
N GLY A 65 -39.52 -12.92 -7.93
CA GLY A 65 -40.59 -12.32 -8.75
C GLY A 65 -40.20 -11.11 -9.62
N LYS A 66 -38.91 -10.93 -9.99
CA LYS A 66 -38.46 -9.84 -10.90
C LYS A 66 -39.24 -9.80 -12.22
N THR A 67 -39.29 -10.93 -12.94
CA THR A 67 -40.02 -11.08 -14.22
C THR A 67 -41.53 -10.89 -14.04
N THR A 68 -42.08 -11.37 -12.92
CA THR A 68 -43.49 -11.21 -12.56
C THR A 68 -43.84 -9.75 -12.33
N LEU A 69 -43.00 -9.03 -11.58
CA LEU A 69 -43.21 -7.61 -11.30
C LEU A 69 -43.17 -6.78 -12.58
N ALA A 70 -42.23 -7.04 -13.49
CA ALA A 70 -42.18 -6.37 -14.79
C ALA A 70 -43.48 -6.56 -15.59
N ARG A 71 -44.06 -7.76 -15.56
CA ARG A 71 -45.35 -8.05 -16.21
C ARG A 71 -46.53 -7.35 -15.55
N ILE A 72 -46.56 -7.28 -14.22
CA ILE A 72 -47.60 -6.54 -13.49
C ILE A 72 -47.52 -5.05 -13.82
N ILE A 73 -46.31 -4.48 -13.86
CA ILE A 73 -46.11 -3.09 -14.28
C ILE A 73 -46.65 -2.89 -15.68
N ALA A 74 -46.32 -3.76 -16.62
CA ALA A 74 -46.81 -3.68 -17.99
C ALA A 74 -48.33 -3.79 -18.09
N ALA A 75 -48.96 -4.68 -17.31
CA ALA A 75 -50.42 -4.84 -17.28
C ALA A 75 -51.13 -3.64 -16.63
N THR A 76 -50.45 -2.90 -15.74
CA THR A 76 -51.00 -1.73 -15.05
C THR A 76 -50.77 -0.42 -15.83
N THR A 77 -49.73 -0.38 -16.66
CA THR A 77 -49.34 0.80 -17.45
C THR A 77 -49.97 0.79 -18.84
N ARG A 78 -50.20 1.96 -19.44
CA ARG A 78 -50.68 2.06 -20.83
C ARG A 78 -49.50 2.01 -21.80
N ALA A 79 -48.80 0.88 -21.82
CA ALA A 79 -47.64 0.65 -22.66
C ALA A 79 -47.64 -0.77 -23.26
N HIS A 80 -47.10 -0.93 -24.46
CA HIS A 80 -46.86 -2.23 -25.06
C HIS A 80 -45.68 -2.93 -24.38
N PHE A 81 -45.84 -4.19 -24.00
CA PHE A 81 -44.79 -4.98 -23.36
C PHE A 81 -43.99 -5.76 -24.38
N SER A 82 -42.67 -5.55 -24.41
CA SER A 82 -41.72 -6.40 -25.12
C SER A 82 -40.73 -7.00 -24.12
N SER A 83 -40.31 -8.25 -24.35
CA SER A 83 -39.37 -8.96 -23.47
C SER A 83 -38.24 -9.61 -24.27
N LEU A 84 -37.00 -9.33 -23.86
CA LEU A 84 -35.79 -9.96 -24.37
C LEU A 84 -35.07 -10.69 -23.23
N ASN A 85 -34.48 -11.84 -23.56
CA ASN A 85 -33.57 -12.55 -22.65
C ASN A 85 -32.13 -12.28 -23.11
N ALA A 86 -31.32 -11.64 -22.27
CA ALA A 86 -29.96 -11.23 -22.63
C ALA A 86 -29.00 -12.40 -22.93
N VAL A 87 -29.34 -13.62 -22.49
CA VAL A 87 -28.56 -14.83 -22.80
C VAL A 87 -28.70 -15.26 -24.25
N LEU A 88 -29.89 -15.07 -24.84
CA LEU A 88 -30.21 -15.54 -26.18
C LEU A 88 -30.22 -14.40 -27.21
N ALA A 89 -30.44 -13.16 -26.77
CA ALA A 89 -30.61 -12.01 -27.66
C ALA A 89 -29.27 -11.38 -28.06
N GLY A 90 -29.12 -11.12 -29.36
CA GLY A 90 -28.02 -10.31 -29.91
C GLY A 90 -28.37 -8.83 -30.07
N VAL A 91 -27.42 -8.03 -30.57
CA VAL A 91 -27.65 -6.61 -30.92
C VAL A 91 -28.75 -6.46 -31.99
N LYS A 92 -28.90 -7.44 -32.86
CA LYS A 92 -29.89 -7.43 -33.95
C LYS A 92 -31.33 -7.52 -33.41
N ASP A 93 -31.58 -8.43 -32.47
CA ASP A 93 -32.89 -8.61 -31.85
C ASP A 93 -33.29 -7.37 -31.05
N LEU A 94 -32.31 -6.77 -30.37
CA LEU A 94 -32.50 -5.51 -29.65
C LEU A 94 -32.92 -4.36 -30.58
N ARG A 95 -32.22 -4.18 -31.71
CA ARG A 95 -32.58 -3.15 -32.69
C ARG A 95 -33.95 -3.38 -33.28
N HIS A 96 -34.31 -4.63 -33.55
CA HIS A 96 -35.63 -4.99 -34.05
C HIS A 96 -36.74 -4.54 -33.09
N GLU A 97 -36.64 -4.89 -31.81
CA GLU A 97 -37.62 -4.49 -30.79
C GLU A 97 -37.75 -2.97 -30.64
N VAL A 98 -36.62 -2.26 -30.73
CA VAL A 98 -36.59 -0.79 -30.67
C VAL A 98 -37.24 -0.17 -31.91
N ASP A 99 -36.97 -0.69 -33.10
CA ASP A 99 -37.59 -0.21 -34.34
C ASP A 99 -39.11 -0.42 -34.34
N GLU A 100 -39.58 -1.52 -33.76
CA GLU A 100 -41.02 -1.73 -33.55
C GLU A 100 -41.60 -0.79 -32.50
N ALA A 101 -40.90 -0.57 -31.38
CA ALA A 101 -41.30 0.38 -30.35
C ALA A 101 -41.43 1.80 -30.93
N LYS A 102 -40.48 2.21 -31.77
CA LYS A 102 -40.52 3.49 -32.47
C LYS A 102 -41.70 3.59 -33.40
N ARG A 103 -41.98 2.56 -34.21
CA ARG A 103 -43.18 2.51 -35.08
C ARG A 103 -44.48 2.63 -34.27
N ARG A 104 -44.60 1.94 -33.14
CA ARG A 104 -45.78 2.03 -32.25
C ARG A 104 -45.96 3.44 -31.68
N LEU A 105 -44.85 4.09 -31.31
CA LEU A 105 -44.87 5.45 -30.79
C LEU A 105 -45.26 6.47 -31.88
N ASP A 106 -44.63 6.40 -33.05
CA ASP A 106 -44.83 7.34 -34.16
C ASP A 106 -46.23 7.20 -34.80
N GLN A 107 -46.74 5.97 -34.95
CA GLN A 107 -48.00 5.71 -35.67
C GLN A 107 -49.23 5.72 -34.76
N HIS A 108 -49.08 5.32 -33.49
CA HIS A 108 -50.20 5.08 -32.58
C HIS A 108 -50.09 5.83 -31.25
N GLY A 109 -49.01 6.59 -31.03
CA GLY A 109 -48.75 7.24 -29.74
C GLY A 109 -48.56 6.26 -28.58
N LEU A 110 -48.32 4.98 -28.87
CA LEU A 110 -48.28 3.92 -27.89
C LEU A 110 -46.84 3.72 -27.38
N ARG A 111 -46.62 4.05 -26.10
CA ARG A 111 -45.34 3.82 -25.40
C ARG A 111 -45.02 2.33 -25.32
N SER A 112 -43.73 2.00 -25.29
CA SER A 112 -43.27 0.61 -25.14
C SER A 112 -42.41 0.44 -23.90
N LEU A 113 -42.65 -0.65 -23.17
CA LEU A 113 -41.86 -1.11 -22.04
C LEU A 113 -40.99 -2.27 -22.52
N LEU A 114 -39.68 -2.10 -22.49
CA LEU A 114 -38.72 -3.12 -22.87
C LEU A 114 -38.18 -3.80 -21.61
N PHE A 115 -38.55 -5.06 -21.40
CA PHE A 115 -38.01 -5.90 -20.35
C PHE A 115 -36.79 -6.66 -20.84
N ILE A 116 -35.66 -6.56 -20.12
CA ILE A 116 -34.44 -7.31 -20.42
C ILE A 116 -34.11 -8.19 -19.21
N ASP A 117 -34.29 -9.50 -19.36
CA ASP A 117 -33.94 -10.47 -18.33
C ASP A 117 -32.43 -10.78 -18.37
N GLU A 118 -31.84 -11.02 -17.19
CA GLU A 118 -30.41 -11.27 -17.00
C GLU A 118 -29.50 -10.21 -17.67
N VAL A 119 -29.84 -8.92 -17.53
CA VAL A 119 -29.19 -7.79 -18.24
C VAL A 119 -27.66 -7.73 -18.07
N HIS A 120 -27.13 -8.32 -17.00
CA HIS A 120 -25.68 -8.46 -16.77
C HIS A 120 -24.97 -9.34 -17.81
N ARG A 121 -25.70 -10.15 -18.59
CA ARG A 121 -25.13 -11.02 -19.63
C ARG A 121 -24.80 -10.27 -20.91
N PHE A 122 -25.34 -9.07 -21.10
CA PHE A 122 -24.92 -8.21 -22.20
C PHE A 122 -23.52 -7.64 -21.95
N ASN A 123 -22.69 -7.68 -23.00
CA ASN A 123 -21.41 -6.99 -22.97
C ASN A 123 -21.59 -5.46 -22.95
N SER A 124 -20.52 -4.71 -22.63
CA SER A 124 -20.60 -3.25 -22.51
C SER A 124 -21.11 -2.57 -23.78
N ALA A 125 -20.73 -3.05 -24.97
CA ALA A 125 -21.19 -2.48 -26.24
C ALA A 125 -22.70 -2.68 -26.47
N GLN A 126 -23.26 -3.82 -26.07
CA GLN A 126 -24.70 -4.09 -26.11
C GLN A 126 -25.47 -3.19 -25.13
N GLN A 127 -24.91 -2.96 -23.93
CA GLN A 127 -25.52 -2.06 -22.95
C GLN A 127 -25.44 -0.60 -23.39
N ASP A 128 -24.32 -0.17 -23.99
CA ASP A 128 -24.17 1.19 -24.52
C ASP A 128 -25.11 1.46 -25.70
N ALA A 129 -25.38 0.43 -26.52
CA ALA A 129 -26.34 0.54 -27.62
C ALA A 129 -27.74 0.92 -27.14
N LEU A 130 -28.15 0.56 -25.92
CA LEU A 130 -29.46 0.89 -25.34
C LEU A 130 -29.63 2.38 -25.03
N LEU A 131 -28.54 3.09 -24.72
CA LEU A 131 -28.59 4.42 -24.10
C LEU A 131 -29.39 5.44 -24.91
N PRO A 132 -29.21 5.59 -26.24
CA PRO A 132 -29.92 6.62 -27.00
C PRO A 132 -31.45 6.48 -26.92
N TRP A 133 -31.95 5.23 -26.88
CA TRP A 133 -33.38 4.92 -26.91
C TRP A 133 -34.05 5.04 -25.53
N VAL A 134 -33.24 4.85 -24.48
CA VAL A 134 -33.64 5.04 -23.08
C VAL A 134 -33.64 6.53 -22.72
N GLU A 135 -32.70 7.31 -23.24
CA GLU A 135 -32.59 8.75 -23.01
C GLU A 135 -33.67 9.56 -23.74
N ASN A 136 -33.96 9.21 -25.00
CA ASN A 136 -34.95 9.92 -25.81
C ASN A 136 -36.40 9.46 -25.54
N GLY A 137 -36.60 8.47 -24.67
CA GLY A 137 -37.92 7.96 -24.30
C GLY A 137 -38.59 7.05 -25.33
N THR A 138 -37.85 6.52 -26.32
CA THR A 138 -38.39 5.54 -27.28
C THR A 138 -38.90 4.28 -26.56
N VAL A 139 -38.16 3.85 -25.53
CA VAL A 139 -38.53 2.72 -24.67
C VAL A 139 -38.34 3.08 -23.20
N THR A 140 -39.25 2.61 -22.35
CA THR A 140 -39.03 2.55 -20.90
C THR A 140 -38.37 1.21 -20.57
N LEU A 141 -37.14 1.24 -20.05
CA LEU A 141 -36.39 0.02 -19.74
C LEU A 141 -36.79 -0.56 -18.38
N ILE A 142 -37.01 -1.86 -18.32
CA ILE A 142 -36.97 -2.65 -17.08
C ILE A 142 -35.90 -3.75 -17.22
N GLY A 143 -34.75 -3.57 -16.58
CA GLY A 143 -33.73 -4.61 -16.49
C GLY A 143 -33.96 -5.52 -15.28
N ALA A 144 -33.71 -6.82 -15.42
CA ALA A 144 -33.64 -7.75 -14.29
C ALA A 144 -32.25 -8.40 -14.23
N THR A 145 -31.70 -8.56 -13.03
CA THR A 145 -30.43 -9.24 -12.81
C THR A 145 -30.43 -9.98 -11.47
N THR A 146 -29.71 -11.10 -11.42
CA THR A 146 -29.38 -11.80 -10.17
C THR A 146 -28.10 -11.25 -9.52
N GLU A 147 -27.24 -10.63 -10.31
CA GLU A 147 -25.97 -10.02 -9.88
C GLU A 147 -26.14 -8.56 -9.46
N ASN A 148 -25.17 -8.05 -8.69
CA ASN A 148 -25.17 -6.65 -8.25
C ASN A 148 -24.97 -5.69 -9.45
N PRO A 149 -25.95 -4.82 -9.74
CA PRO A 149 -25.93 -3.98 -10.94
C PRO A 149 -24.81 -2.93 -10.94
N PHE A 150 -24.22 -2.58 -9.78
CA PHE A 150 -23.12 -1.61 -9.73
C PHE A 150 -21.81 -2.13 -10.34
N PHE A 151 -21.68 -3.45 -10.51
CA PHE A 151 -20.48 -4.08 -11.06
C PHE A 151 -20.69 -4.58 -12.49
N GLU A 152 -21.83 -5.23 -12.76
CA GLU A 152 -22.07 -5.93 -14.02
C GLU A 152 -22.86 -5.10 -15.06
N VAL A 153 -23.51 -4.01 -14.63
CA VAL A 153 -24.19 -3.07 -15.54
C VAL A 153 -23.36 -1.80 -15.66
N ASN A 154 -23.22 -1.29 -16.88
CA ASN A 154 -22.43 -0.10 -17.16
C ASN A 154 -22.96 1.11 -16.36
N LYS A 155 -22.03 1.98 -15.96
CA LYS A 155 -22.36 3.14 -15.13
C LYS A 155 -23.37 4.08 -15.80
N ALA A 156 -23.35 4.12 -17.13
CA ALA A 156 -24.24 4.97 -17.92
C ALA A 156 -25.72 4.53 -17.84
N LEU A 157 -26.02 3.23 -17.86
CA LEU A 157 -27.38 2.73 -17.75
C LEU A 157 -27.87 2.77 -16.30
N VAL A 158 -26.97 2.48 -15.34
CA VAL A 158 -27.25 2.63 -13.91
C VAL A 158 -27.60 4.07 -13.55
N SER A 159 -26.86 5.06 -14.06
CA SER A 159 -27.13 6.48 -13.75
C SER A 159 -28.47 6.98 -14.30
N ARG A 160 -29.05 6.30 -15.29
CA ARG A 160 -30.32 6.66 -15.97
C ARG A 160 -31.49 5.81 -15.52
N SER A 161 -31.27 4.87 -14.60
CA SER A 161 -32.26 3.92 -14.12
C SER A 161 -32.37 3.97 -12.60
N ARG A 162 -33.57 3.71 -12.08
CA ARG A 162 -33.77 3.53 -10.64
C ARG A 162 -33.55 2.07 -10.27
N LEU A 163 -32.66 1.84 -9.31
CA LEU A 163 -32.37 0.51 -8.80
C LEU A 163 -33.36 0.13 -7.69
N PHE A 164 -33.97 -1.05 -7.80
CA PHE A 164 -34.81 -1.62 -6.76
C PHE A 164 -34.31 -3.02 -6.41
N ARG A 165 -33.95 -3.21 -5.14
CA ARG A 165 -33.57 -4.53 -4.59
C ARG A 165 -34.84 -5.30 -4.24
N LEU A 166 -34.97 -6.52 -4.75
CA LEU A 166 -35.96 -7.47 -4.28
C LEU A 166 -35.30 -8.41 -3.27
N GLN A 167 -35.91 -8.55 -2.10
CA GLN A 167 -35.41 -9.38 -1.01
C GLN A 167 -35.86 -10.85 -1.17
N PRO A 168 -35.12 -11.84 -0.63
CA PRO A 168 -35.64 -13.19 -0.48
C PRO A 168 -36.99 -13.21 0.26
N LEU A 169 -37.87 -14.14 -0.12
CA LEU A 169 -39.17 -14.26 0.56
C LEU A 169 -38.99 -14.85 1.96
N GLN A 170 -39.54 -14.18 2.97
CA GLN A 170 -39.61 -14.72 4.33
C GLN A 170 -40.45 -16.00 4.38
N THR A 171 -40.15 -16.89 5.34
CA THR A 171 -40.85 -18.16 5.62
C THR A 171 -42.37 -18.00 5.63
N LYS A 172 -42.89 -16.92 6.24
CA LYS A 172 -44.33 -16.63 6.29
C LYS A 172 -44.96 -16.41 4.90
N HIS A 173 -44.24 -15.79 3.97
CA HIS A 173 -44.71 -15.56 2.60
C HIS A 173 -44.70 -16.87 1.80
N LEU A 174 -43.67 -17.70 2.01
CA LEU A 174 -43.60 -19.01 1.37
C LEU A 174 -44.73 -19.94 1.84
N HIS A 175 -45.06 -19.96 3.13
CA HIS A 175 -46.23 -20.68 3.63
C HIS A 175 -47.54 -20.17 3.02
N GLN A 176 -47.72 -18.84 2.93
CA GLN A 176 -48.90 -18.27 2.28
C GLN A 176 -49.00 -18.64 0.79
N LEU A 177 -47.87 -18.70 0.09
CA LEU A 177 -47.82 -19.13 -1.30
C LEU A 177 -48.14 -20.62 -1.45
N LEU A 178 -47.63 -21.47 -0.55
CA LEU A 178 -47.93 -22.90 -0.49
C LEU A 178 -49.44 -23.13 -0.26
N ASP A 179 -50.02 -22.47 0.73
CA ASP A 179 -51.46 -22.54 1.02
C ASP A 179 -52.30 -22.06 -0.17
N ARG A 180 -51.86 -20.99 -0.84
CA ARG A 180 -52.52 -20.49 -2.05
C ARG A 180 -52.47 -21.54 -3.16
N ALA A 181 -51.32 -22.17 -3.37
CA ALA A 181 -51.15 -23.20 -4.40
C ALA A 181 -52.09 -24.40 -4.17
N LEU A 182 -52.30 -24.78 -2.91
CA LEU A 182 -53.18 -25.91 -2.55
C LEU A 182 -54.67 -25.56 -2.60
N ARG A 183 -55.05 -24.29 -2.41
CA ARG A 183 -56.47 -23.86 -2.35
C ARG A 183 -57.01 -23.26 -3.64
N ASP A 184 -56.16 -22.75 -4.53
CA ASP A 184 -56.58 -22.14 -5.79
C ASP A 184 -57.12 -23.21 -6.76
N ARG A 185 -58.43 -23.21 -7.00
CA ARG A 185 -59.12 -24.18 -7.88
C ARG A 185 -58.85 -23.94 -9.36
N GLU A 186 -58.58 -22.70 -9.77
CA GLU A 186 -58.42 -22.35 -11.17
C GLU A 186 -56.99 -22.59 -11.66
N ARG A 187 -56.00 -22.29 -10.81
CA ARG A 187 -54.58 -22.23 -11.20
C ARG A 187 -53.66 -23.08 -10.35
N GLY A 188 -54.14 -23.59 -9.22
CA GLY A 188 -53.42 -24.44 -8.30
C GLY A 188 -53.97 -25.87 -8.26
N TYR A 189 -53.89 -26.49 -7.08
CA TYR A 189 -54.37 -27.84 -6.81
C TYR A 189 -55.68 -27.88 -6.01
N GLY A 190 -56.45 -26.78 -5.98
CA GLY A 190 -57.69 -26.69 -5.19
C GLY A 190 -58.79 -27.69 -5.58
N ASP A 191 -58.71 -28.29 -6.77
CA ASP A 191 -59.61 -29.34 -7.26
C ASP A 191 -59.11 -30.76 -6.95
N ARG A 192 -57.89 -30.92 -6.41
CA ARG A 192 -57.34 -32.20 -5.93
C ARG A 192 -57.41 -32.26 -4.40
N LEU A 193 -57.66 -33.45 -3.87
CA LEU A 193 -57.60 -33.70 -2.42
C LEU A 193 -56.14 -33.90 -1.98
N VAL A 194 -55.38 -32.80 -1.89
CA VAL A 194 -53.97 -32.82 -1.44
C VAL A 194 -53.88 -32.49 0.04
N GLN A 195 -53.27 -33.38 0.82
CA GLN A 195 -52.92 -33.13 2.22
C GLN A 195 -51.40 -33.16 2.38
N ILE A 196 -50.82 -32.07 2.87
CA ILE A 196 -49.40 -31.99 3.22
C ILE A 196 -49.24 -32.06 4.74
N THR A 197 -48.30 -32.86 5.24
CA THR A 197 -48.02 -32.88 6.68
C THR A 197 -47.29 -31.60 7.10
N PRO A 198 -47.43 -31.13 8.36
CA PRO A 198 -46.74 -29.92 8.82
C PRO A 198 -45.21 -29.97 8.63
N GLU A 199 -44.61 -31.14 8.84
CA GLU A 199 -43.17 -31.38 8.69
C GLU A 199 -42.75 -31.28 7.22
N ALA A 200 -43.54 -31.84 6.30
CA ALA A 200 -43.31 -31.75 4.86
C ALA A 200 -43.43 -30.30 4.36
N ALA A 201 -44.45 -29.56 4.84
CA ALA A 201 -44.63 -28.15 4.50
C ALA A 201 -43.47 -27.29 5.01
N ALA A 202 -43.00 -27.53 6.24
CA ALA A 202 -41.84 -26.86 6.79
C ALA A 202 -40.57 -27.18 5.98
N HIS A 203 -40.36 -28.45 5.61
CA HIS A 203 -39.22 -28.88 4.80
C HIS A 203 -39.19 -28.22 3.42
N LEU A 204 -40.31 -28.23 2.69
CA LEU A 204 -40.40 -27.57 1.37
C LEU A 204 -40.10 -26.06 1.46
N VAL A 205 -40.59 -25.39 2.51
CA VAL A 205 -40.35 -23.96 2.73
C VAL A 205 -38.89 -23.67 3.10
N ASP A 206 -38.29 -24.51 3.95
CA ASP A 206 -36.90 -24.38 4.38
C ASP A 206 -35.93 -24.54 3.19
N VAL A 207 -36.11 -25.62 2.41
CA VAL A 207 -35.30 -25.89 1.22
C VAL A 207 -35.49 -24.84 0.13
N ALA A 208 -36.70 -24.26 0.01
CA ALA A 208 -36.93 -23.18 -0.94
C ALA A 208 -36.10 -21.92 -0.63
N GLY A 209 -35.68 -21.68 0.62
CA GLY A 209 -34.69 -20.65 0.96
C GLY A 209 -35.04 -19.23 0.47
N GLY A 210 -36.34 -18.90 0.38
CA GLY A 210 -36.82 -17.61 -0.13
C GLY A 210 -37.11 -17.55 -1.64
N ASP A 211 -36.98 -18.65 -2.38
CA ASP A 211 -37.31 -18.79 -3.81
C ASP A 211 -38.70 -19.42 -4.02
N ALA A 212 -39.67 -18.59 -4.44
CA ALA A 212 -41.04 -19.05 -4.74
C ALA A 212 -41.13 -20.03 -5.91
N ARG A 213 -40.29 -19.86 -6.95
CA ARG A 213 -40.32 -20.76 -8.12
C ARG A 213 -39.90 -22.16 -7.73
N SER A 214 -38.88 -22.26 -6.89
CA SER A 214 -38.35 -23.52 -6.41
C SER A 214 -39.33 -24.24 -5.50
N LEU A 215 -39.98 -23.51 -4.58
CA LEU A 215 -41.07 -24.04 -3.76
C LEU A 215 -42.19 -24.64 -4.62
N LEU A 216 -42.69 -23.89 -5.60
CA LEU A 216 -43.81 -24.30 -6.43
C LEU A 216 -43.44 -25.49 -7.34
N ASN A 217 -42.21 -25.54 -7.84
CA ASN A 217 -41.74 -26.68 -8.62
C ASN A 217 -41.61 -27.95 -7.76
N ALA A 218 -41.09 -27.84 -6.53
CA ALA A 218 -40.98 -28.96 -5.60
C ALA A 218 -42.36 -29.48 -5.18
N LEU A 219 -43.31 -28.57 -4.93
CA LEU A 219 -44.71 -28.93 -4.67
C LEU A 219 -45.35 -29.60 -5.90
N GLU A 220 -45.16 -29.04 -7.09
CA GLU A 220 -45.69 -29.62 -8.33
C GLU A 220 -45.17 -31.04 -8.54
N LEU A 221 -43.87 -31.26 -8.35
CA LEU A 221 -43.30 -32.59 -8.46
C LEU A 221 -43.87 -33.54 -7.41
N ALA A 222 -43.99 -33.11 -6.15
CA ALA A 222 -44.56 -33.92 -5.08
C ALA A 222 -46.00 -34.36 -5.40
N VAL A 223 -46.83 -33.43 -5.87
CA VAL A 223 -48.26 -33.68 -6.15
C VAL A 223 -48.46 -34.50 -7.42
N GLU A 224 -47.67 -34.28 -8.47
CA GLU A 224 -47.83 -34.98 -9.75
C GLU A 224 -47.19 -36.37 -9.77
N THR A 225 -46.27 -36.68 -8.85
CA THR A 225 -45.63 -38.00 -8.76
C THR A 225 -46.19 -38.91 -7.68
N THR A 226 -46.94 -38.37 -6.72
CA THR A 226 -47.55 -39.16 -5.64
C THR A 226 -48.91 -39.69 -6.07
N GLU A 227 -49.07 -41.02 -6.05
CA GLU A 227 -50.36 -41.65 -6.33
C GLU A 227 -51.39 -41.36 -5.22
N PRO A 228 -52.67 -41.13 -5.55
CA PRO A 228 -53.72 -41.01 -4.55
C PRO A 228 -53.87 -42.30 -3.74
N ASN A 229 -54.14 -42.17 -2.45
CA ASN A 229 -54.50 -43.30 -1.59
C ASN A 229 -55.89 -43.87 -1.96
N GLY A 230 -56.32 -44.93 -1.26
CA GLY A 230 -57.62 -45.59 -1.50
C GLY A 230 -58.86 -44.68 -1.40
N ASP A 231 -58.73 -43.51 -0.76
CA ASP A 231 -59.78 -42.50 -0.62
C ASP A 231 -59.67 -41.37 -1.67
N GLY A 232 -58.78 -41.50 -2.65
CA GLY A 232 -58.52 -40.49 -3.68
C GLY A 232 -57.73 -39.27 -3.18
N GLN A 233 -57.10 -39.37 -2.00
CA GLN A 233 -56.34 -38.31 -1.38
C GLN A 233 -54.83 -38.47 -1.63
N ILE A 234 -54.18 -37.39 -2.03
CA ILE A 234 -52.73 -37.33 -2.22
C ILE A 234 -52.10 -36.83 -0.91
N VAL A 235 -51.35 -37.70 -0.22
CA VAL A 235 -50.72 -37.36 1.06
C VAL A 235 -49.23 -37.13 0.87
N ILE A 236 -48.79 -35.87 1.02
CA ILE A 236 -47.39 -35.47 0.92
C ILE A 236 -46.76 -35.54 2.32
N SER A 237 -46.02 -36.62 2.56
CA SER A 237 -45.22 -36.83 3.77
C SER A 237 -43.84 -36.18 3.67
N LEU A 238 -43.10 -36.14 4.77
CA LEU A 238 -41.73 -35.61 4.78
C LEU A 238 -40.83 -36.34 3.78
N ALA A 239 -40.90 -37.68 3.72
CA ALA A 239 -40.09 -38.47 2.79
C ALA A 239 -40.40 -38.13 1.31
N ILE A 240 -41.68 -37.93 0.98
CA ILE A 240 -42.09 -37.51 -0.37
C ILE A 240 -41.59 -36.10 -0.69
N ALA A 241 -41.65 -35.19 0.28
CA ALA A 241 -41.12 -33.84 0.11
C ALA A 241 -39.59 -33.85 -0.08
N GLU A 242 -38.86 -34.69 0.64
CA GLU A 242 -37.42 -34.88 0.47
C GLU A 242 -37.08 -35.44 -0.93
N GLU A 243 -37.86 -36.41 -1.42
CA GLU A 243 -37.69 -36.99 -2.77
C GLU A 243 -38.10 -36.02 -3.90
N SER A 244 -39.11 -35.18 -3.66
CA SER A 244 -39.60 -34.20 -4.64
C SER A 244 -38.69 -32.99 -4.78
N ILE A 245 -37.69 -32.88 -3.92
CA ILE A 245 -36.58 -31.96 -4.05
C ILE A 245 -35.45 -32.76 -4.69
N GLN A 246 -35.26 -32.59 -6.01
CA GLN A 246 -33.95 -32.91 -6.58
C GLN A 246 -32.92 -32.17 -5.75
N GLN A 247 -31.95 -32.89 -5.16
CA GLN A 247 -30.81 -32.32 -4.46
C GLN A 247 -30.23 -31.20 -5.34
N ARG A 248 -30.66 -29.97 -5.08
CA ARG A 248 -29.91 -28.81 -5.48
C ARG A 248 -28.68 -28.91 -4.62
N ALA A 249 -27.54 -29.17 -5.28
CA ALA A 249 -26.22 -28.80 -4.80
C ALA A 249 -26.39 -27.59 -3.90
N VAL A 250 -26.14 -27.83 -2.62
CA VAL A 250 -26.51 -27.03 -1.46
C VAL A 250 -26.63 -25.57 -1.89
N LEU A 251 -27.84 -25.01 -1.94
CA LEU A 251 -28.01 -23.60 -2.26
C LEU A 251 -27.39 -22.81 -1.12
N TYR A 252 -26.11 -22.51 -1.26
CA TYR A 252 -25.52 -21.34 -0.66
C TYR A 252 -26.34 -20.15 -1.12
N ASP A 253 -26.89 -19.46 -0.15
CA ASP A 253 -27.44 -18.15 -0.37
C ASP A 253 -26.31 -17.23 -0.86
N LYS A 254 -26.19 -17.07 -2.18
CA LYS A 254 -25.28 -16.09 -2.81
C LYS A 254 -25.67 -14.64 -2.46
N GLN A 255 -26.74 -14.41 -1.67
CA GLN A 255 -27.20 -13.07 -1.28
C GLN A 255 -27.45 -12.87 0.22
N GLY A 256 -27.21 -13.86 1.07
CA GLY A 256 -27.38 -13.77 2.52
C GLY A 256 -26.06 -13.87 3.23
N ASP A 257 -25.97 -13.27 4.41
CA ASP A 257 -24.76 -13.15 5.23
C ASP A 257 -23.93 -14.45 5.32
N ALA A 258 -24.53 -15.63 5.18
CA ALA A 258 -23.86 -16.94 5.14
C ALA A 258 -22.76 -17.13 4.06
N HIS A 259 -22.92 -16.60 2.84
CA HIS A 259 -21.86 -16.66 1.82
C HIS A 259 -20.66 -15.80 2.24
N PHE A 260 -20.92 -14.55 2.65
CA PHE A 260 -19.90 -13.63 3.13
C PHE A 260 -19.23 -14.13 4.41
N ASP A 261 -20.00 -14.70 5.32
CA ASP A 261 -19.54 -15.29 6.56
C ASP A 261 -18.66 -16.49 6.29
N THR A 262 -19.03 -17.36 5.34
CA THR A 262 -18.22 -18.55 5.07
C THR A 262 -16.95 -18.24 4.29
N ILE A 263 -16.99 -17.37 3.26
CA ILE A 263 -15.75 -16.93 2.61
C ILE A 263 -14.87 -16.14 3.58
N SER A 264 -15.48 -15.36 4.49
CA SER A 264 -14.73 -14.67 5.53
C SER A 264 -14.13 -15.64 6.53
N ALA A 265 -14.85 -16.68 6.94
CA ALA A 265 -14.33 -17.74 7.80
C ALA A 265 -13.18 -18.47 7.11
N PHE A 266 -13.33 -18.83 5.83
CA PHE A 266 -12.26 -19.42 5.02
C PHE A 266 -11.00 -18.55 4.99
N ILE A 267 -11.12 -17.27 4.63
CA ILE A 267 -9.97 -16.35 4.61
C ILE A 267 -9.38 -16.12 6.00
N LYS A 268 -10.21 -16.06 7.06
CA LYS A 268 -9.72 -16.00 8.44
C LYS A 268 -8.99 -17.28 8.85
N SER A 269 -9.40 -18.45 8.38
CA SER A 269 -8.68 -19.72 8.60
C SER A 269 -7.34 -19.75 7.88
N LEU A 270 -7.28 -19.28 6.62
CA LEU A 270 -6.01 -19.11 5.90
C LEU A 270 -5.07 -18.15 6.66
N ARG A 271 -5.57 -16.96 7.02
CA ARG A 271 -4.83 -15.94 7.80
C ARG A 271 -4.39 -16.47 9.17
N GLY A 272 -5.25 -17.24 9.82
CA GLY A 272 -5.02 -17.87 11.13
C GLY A 272 -4.09 -19.08 11.08
N SER A 273 -3.65 -19.48 9.88
CA SER A 273 -2.78 -20.64 9.66
C SER A 273 -3.38 -21.97 10.16
N ASP A 274 -4.69 -22.12 9.98
CA ASP A 274 -5.44 -23.34 10.31
C ASP A 274 -5.82 -24.09 9.02
N PRO A 275 -5.00 -25.07 8.57
CA PRO A 275 -5.25 -25.79 7.32
C PRO A 275 -6.50 -26.67 7.39
N ASP A 276 -6.84 -27.22 8.55
CA ASP A 276 -8.01 -28.08 8.74
C ASP A 276 -9.30 -27.26 8.60
N ALA A 277 -9.38 -26.12 9.29
CA ALA A 277 -10.51 -25.21 9.16
C ALA A 277 -10.61 -24.63 7.73
N ALA A 278 -9.49 -24.33 7.09
CA ALA A 278 -9.48 -23.86 5.71
C ALA A 278 -10.08 -24.90 4.76
N LEU A 279 -9.68 -26.18 4.87
CA LEU A 279 -10.27 -27.25 4.08
C LEU A 279 -11.77 -27.45 4.37
N PHE A 280 -12.18 -27.36 5.63
CA PHE A 280 -13.59 -27.49 6.00
C PHE A 280 -14.45 -26.41 5.34
N TRP A 281 -14.06 -25.13 5.45
CA TRP A 281 -14.81 -24.03 4.84
C TRP A 281 -14.75 -24.08 3.31
N LEU A 282 -13.63 -24.53 2.75
CA LEU A 282 -13.48 -24.76 1.31
C LEU A 282 -14.45 -25.83 0.80
N ALA A 283 -14.48 -27.00 1.45
CA ALA A 283 -15.40 -28.08 1.11
C ALA A 283 -16.85 -27.62 1.24
N LYS A 284 -17.19 -26.90 2.32
CA LYS A 284 -18.53 -26.32 2.49
C LYS A 284 -18.92 -25.36 1.36
N MET A 285 -17.99 -24.54 0.86
CA MET A 285 -18.23 -23.66 -0.29
C MET A 285 -18.42 -24.45 -1.59
N ILE A 286 -17.61 -25.49 -1.81
CA ILE A 286 -17.69 -26.33 -3.02
C ILE A 286 -18.99 -27.13 -3.07
N GLU A 287 -19.35 -27.81 -1.98
CA GLU A 287 -20.63 -28.53 -1.86
C GLU A 287 -21.82 -27.60 -2.10
N ALA A 288 -21.65 -26.33 -1.73
CA ALA A 288 -22.64 -25.31 -1.92
C ALA A 288 -22.65 -24.60 -3.28
N GLY A 289 -21.88 -25.09 -4.25
CA GLY A 289 -21.87 -24.54 -5.61
C GLY A 289 -21.29 -23.13 -5.70
N GLU A 290 -20.41 -22.75 -4.76
CA GLU A 290 -19.62 -21.53 -4.86
C GLU A 290 -18.73 -21.58 -6.10
N ASN A 291 -18.57 -20.45 -6.80
CA ASN A 291 -17.76 -20.46 -8.01
C ASN A 291 -16.27 -20.61 -7.64
N PRO A 292 -15.55 -21.66 -8.09
CA PRO A 292 -14.13 -21.84 -7.77
C PRO A 292 -13.25 -20.65 -8.19
N ARG A 293 -13.61 -19.95 -9.27
CA ARG A 293 -12.91 -18.71 -9.69
C ARG A 293 -13.02 -17.61 -8.65
N PHE A 294 -14.16 -17.52 -7.95
CA PHE A 294 -14.32 -16.58 -6.84
C PHE A 294 -13.41 -16.94 -5.67
N ILE A 295 -13.33 -18.22 -5.32
CA ILE A 295 -12.45 -18.71 -4.24
C ILE A 295 -10.97 -18.44 -4.58
N PHE A 296 -10.53 -18.74 -5.81
CA PHE A 296 -9.17 -18.42 -6.27
C PHE A 296 -8.87 -16.91 -6.21
N ARG A 297 -9.82 -16.05 -6.62
CA ARG A 297 -9.64 -14.59 -6.48
C ARG A 297 -9.43 -14.16 -5.04
N ARG A 298 -10.18 -14.75 -4.09
CA ARG A 298 -10.02 -14.46 -2.66
C ARG A 298 -8.69 -14.98 -2.11
N MET A 299 -8.24 -16.14 -2.56
CA MET A 299 -6.91 -16.68 -2.25
C MET A 299 -5.78 -15.81 -2.81
N LEU A 300 -5.91 -15.28 -4.04
CA LEU A 300 -4.94 -14.35 -4.63
C LEU A 300 -4.83 -13.05 -3.83
N ILE A 301 -5.96 -12.51 -3.36
CA ILE A 301 -5.95 -11.33 -2.47
C ILE A 301 -5.25 -11.68 -1.15
N SER A 302 -5.59 -12.81 -0.53
CA SER A 302 -4.96 -13.25 0.72
C SER A 302 -3.45 -13.50 0.56
N ALA A 303 -3.01 -14.04 -0.58
CA ALA A 303 -1.60 -14.19 -0.91
C ALA A 303 -0.84 -12.85 -0.89
N GLY A 304 -1.46 -11.75 -1.30
CA GLY A 304 -0.87 -10.42 -1.20
C GLY A 304 -1.08 -9.73 0.15
N GLU A 305 -2.26 -9.88 0.76
CA GLU A 305 -2.66 -9.15 1.97
C GLU A 305 -2.14 -9.80 3.27
N ASP A 306 -2.22 -11.13 3.36
CA ASP A 306 -2.00 -11.89 4.58
C ASP A 306 -0.65 -12.64 4.59
N ILE A 307 -0.12 -12.99 3.41
CA ILE A 307 1.19 -13.61 3.24
C ILE A 307 2.23 -12.56 2.81
N GLY A 308 1.90 -11.75 1.78
CA GLY A 308 2.74 -10.64 1.34
C GLY A 308 4.13 -11.08 0.91
N LEU A 309 5.18 -10.42 1.43
CA LEU A 309 6.56 -10.78 1.15
C LEU A 309 7.16 -11.73 2.19
N ALA A 310 6.40 -12.22 3.18
CA ALA A 310 6.88 -13.33 4.02
C ALA A 310 7.12 -14.58 3.15
N ASP A 311 6.27 -14.80 2.15
CA ASP A 311 6.50 -15.79 1.09
C ASP A 311 6.00 -15.28 -0.27
N PRO A 312 6.91 -14.70 -1.08
CA PRO A 312 6.56 -14.20 -2.41
C PRO A 312 6.04 -15.27 -3.39
N GLN A 313 6.27 -16.56 -3.13
CA GLN A 313 5.77 -17.64 -3.98
C GLN A 313 4.26 -17.88 -3.82
N ALA A 314 3.63 -17.38 -2.76
CA ALA A 314 2.20 -17.59 -2.54
C ALA A 314 1.33 -17.14 -3.72
N VAL A 315 1.59 -15.97 -4.29
CA VAL A 315 0.85 -15.49 -5.48
C VAL A 315 1.08 -16.40 -6.68
N VAL A 316 2.31 -16.88 -6.87
CA VAL A 316 2.69 -17.76 -8.00
C VAL A 316 2.00 -19.11 -7.88
N VAL A 317 2.01 -19.70 -6.69
CA VAL A 317 1.38 -21.00 -6.43
C VAL A 317 -0.13 -20.92 -6.63
N VAL A 318 -0.79 -19.89 -6.09
CA VAL A 318 -2.24 -19.72 -6.24
C VAL A 318 -2.61 -19.49 -7.71
N GLU A 319 -1.86 -18.66 -8.44
CA GLU A 319 -2.09 -18.41 -9.87
C GLU A 319 -1.90 -19.68 -10.70
N ALA A 320 -0.85 -20.46 -10.42
CA ALA A 320 -0.60 -21.74 -11.09
C ALA A 320 -1.73 -22.75 -10.82
N CYS A 321 -2.22 -22.83 -9.58
CA CYS A 321 -3.38 -23.65 -9.22
C CYS A 321 -4.66 -23.18 -9.90
N ALA A 322 -4.91 -21.87 -9.98
CA ALA A 322 -6.06 -21.31 -10.69
C ALA A 322 -6.01 -21.64 -12.18
N ALA A 323 -4.84 -21.47 -12.82
CA ALA A 323 -4.64 -21.82 -14.22
C ALA A 323 -4.75 -23.33 -14.48
N ALA A 324 -4.30 -24.17 -13.54
CA ALA A 324 -4.50 -25.62 -13.61
C ALA A 324 -5.99 -25.96 -13.52
N PHE A 325 -6.73 -25.33 -12.60
CA PHE A 325 -8.19 -25.51 -12.48
C PHE A 325 -8.92 -25.17 -13.77
N GLU A 326 -8.59 -24.05 -14.42
CA GLU A 326 -9.21 -23.65 -15.70
C GLU A 326 -9.03 -24.67 -16.83
N ARG A 327 -7.90 -25.40 -16.82
CA ARG A 327 -7.60 -26.41 -17.84
C ARG A 327 -8.23 -27.77 -17.53
N VAL A 328 -8.38 -28.10 -16.25
CA VAL A 328 -8.84 -29.42 -15.80
C VAL A 328 -10.36 -29.45 -15.59
N GLY A 329 -10.93 -28.43 -14.94
CA GLY A 329 -12.34 -28.41 -14.56
C GLY A 329 -12.67 -29.36 -13.39
N LEU A 330 -13.94 -29.43 -13.00
CA LEU A 330 -14.40 -30.35 -11.94
C LEU A 330 -14.68 -31.75 -12.52
N PRO A 331 -14.47 -32.83 -11.74
CA PRO A 331 -14.12 -32.86 -10.31
C PRO A 331 -12.62 -32.77 -9.99
N GLU A 332 -11.70 -33.07 -10.90
CA GLU A 332 -10.25 -33.13 -10.61
C GLU A 332 -9.65 -31.76 -10.24
N GLY A 333 -10.30 -30.67 -10.62
CA GLY A 333 -9.99 -29.30 -10.22
C GLY A 333 -10.08 -29.04 -8.70
N LEU A 334 -10.67 -29.96 -7.93
CA LEU A 334 -10.64 -29.87 -6.46
C LEU A 334 -9.22 -30.00 -5.90
N TYR A 335 -8.33 -30.75 -6.55
CA TYR A 335 -6.93 -30.89 -6.11
C TYR A 335 -6.15 -29.57 -6.14
N PRO A 336 -6.08 -28.81 -7.25
CA PRO A 336 -5.38 -27.51 -7.24
C PRO A 336 -6.05 -26.50 -6.29
N LEU A 337 -7.36 -26.58 -6.10
CA LEU A 337 -8.10 -25.73 -5.15
C LEU A 337 -7.66 -26.00 -3.70
N ALA A 338 -7.63 -27.27 -3.29
CA ALA A 338 -7.16 -27.69 -1.97
C ALA A 338 -5.67 -27.39 -1.78
N GLN A 339 -4.84 -27.63 -2.80
CA GLN A 339 -3.41 -27.36 -2.77
C GLN A 339 -3.12 -25.87 -2.51
N ALA A 340 -3.85 -24.96 -3.19
CA ALA A 340 -3.70 -23.53 -2.97
C ALA A 340 -4.09 -23.14 -1.53
N ALA A 341 -5.20 -23.66 -1.02
CA ALA A 341 -5.65 -23.37 0.33
C ALA A 341 -4.66 -23.85 1.40
N LEU A 342 -4.17 -25.09 1.27
CA LEU A 342 -3.17 -25.65 2.20
C LEU A 342 -1.86 -24.87 2.16
N TYR A 343 -1.39 -24.49 0.96
CA TYR A 343 -0.19 -23.67 0.83
C TYR A 343 -0.32 -22.35 1.59
N LEU A 344 -1.42 -21.62 1.37
CA LEU A 344 -1.66 -20.33 2.03
C LEU A 344 -1.84 -20.48 3.55
N ALA A 345 -2.51 -21.54 4.01
CA ALA A 345 -2.66 -21.79 5.43
C ALA A 345 -1.31 -22.10 6.09
N SER A 346 -0.42 -22.84 5.43
CA SER A 346 0.83 -23.32 6.01
C SER A 346 2.06 -22.43 5.82
N THR A 347 2.00 -21.42 4.94
CA THR A 347 3.14 -20.51 4.73
C THR A 347 3.22 -19.38 5.77
N GLU A 348 4.37 -18.72 5.86
CA GLU A 348 4.61 -17.61 6.77
C GLU A 348 3.70 -16.41 6.46
N LYS A 349 3.27 -15.67 7.50
CA LYS A 349 2.30 -14.57 7.36
C LYS A 349 2.97 -13.20 7.48
N SER A 350 2.55 -12.26 6.63
CA SER A 350 2.90 -10.85 6.75
C SER A 350 1.86 -9.97 6.07
N ASN A 351 1.47 -8.91 6.78
CA ASN A 351 0.63 -7.84 6.28
C ASN A 351 1.43 -6.55 5.97
N SER A 352 2.76 -6.65 5.85
CA SER A 352 3.66 -5.50 5.69
C SER A 352 3.34 -4.63 4.45
N LEU A 353 2.70 -5.21 3.42
CA LEU A 353 2.27 -4.52 2.21
C LEU A 353 1.17 -3.47 2.48
N LEU A 354 0.52 -3.50 3.66
CA LEU A 354 -0.38 -2.44 4.10
C LEU A 354 0.31 -1.06 4.14
N GLY A 355 1.64 -1.03 4.25
CA GLY A 355 2.46 0.17 4.14
C GLY A 355 2.23 1.00 2.86
N PHE A 356 1.77 0.36 1.78
CA PHE A 356 1.38 1.08 0.57
C PHE A 356 0.14 1.97 0.79
N PHE A 357 -0.83 1.51 1.59
CA PHE A 357 -2.02 2.31 1.91
C PHE A 357 -1.67 3.50 2.82
N ASP A 358 -0.68 3.35 3.70
CA ASP A 358 -0.14 4.46 4.49
C ASP A 358 0.56 5.51 3.62
N ALA A 359 1.32 5.06 2.61
CA ALA A 359 1.89 5.95 1.60
C ALA A 359 0.80 6.67 0.80
N LEU A 360 -0.23 5.96 0.34
CA LEU A 360 -1.38 6.55 -0.37
C LEU A 360 -2.11 7.60 0.48
N LYS A 361 -2.28 7.33 1.78
CA LYS A 361 -2.89 8.28 2.72
C LYS A 361 -2.05 9.55 2.84
N ASN A 362 -0.72 9.43 2.96
CA ASN A 362 0.19 10.57 3.03
C ASN A 362 0.18 11.41 1.74
N VAL A 363 0.16 10.77 0.58
CA VAL A 363 0.05 11.46 -0.71
C VAL A 363 -1.26 12.24 -0.83
N LYS A 364 -2.39 11.67 -0.37
CA LYS A 364 -3.70 12.36 -0.37
C LYS A 364 -3.76 13.54 0.59
N ALA A 365 -3.07 13.45 1.73
CA ALA A 365 -3.05 14.50 2.74
C ALA A 365 -2.11 15.67 2.38
N SER A 366 -1.09 15.42 1.56
CA SER A 366 -0.05 16.40 1.25
C SER A 366 -0.33 17.10 -0.08
N ASN A 367 -0.56 18.41 -0.04
CA ASN A 367 -1.07 19.14 -1.21
C ASN A 367 -0.02 19.40 -2.31
N ARG A 368 1.29 19.32 -1.99
CA ARG A 368 2.41 19.42 -2.95
C ARG A 368 3.67 18.75 -2.40
N GLN A 369 4.04 17.59 -2.92
CA GLN A 369 5.37 17.01 -2.70
C GLN A 369 6.10 16.98 -4.04
N ALA A 370 7.14 17.80 -4.16
CA ALA A 370 7.97 17.81 -5.35
C ALA A 370 8.94 16.62 -5.31
N VAL A 371 9.19 15.99 -6.45
CA VAL A 371 10.26 15.00 -6.59
C VAL A 371 11.60 15.70 -6.30
N PRO A 372 12.46 15.13 -5.44
CA PRO A 372 13.81 15.64 -5.20
C PRO A 372 14.55 15.87 -6.53
N SER A 373 15.26 16.99 -6.67
CA SER A 373 15.88 17.40 -7.95
C SER A 373 16.84 16.35 -8.52
N HIS A 374 17.61 15.69 -7.66
CA HIS A 374 18.55 14.63 -8.05
C HIS A 374 17.88 13.32 -8.48
N LEU A 375 16.55 13.18 -8.33
CA LEU A 375 15.77 12.04 -8.83
C LEU A 375 14.93 12.38 -10.06
N ARG A 376 14.92 13.65 -10.48
CA ARG A 376 14.21 14.08 -11.68
C ARG A 376 14.94 13.63 -12.94
N ASP A 377 14.19 13.50 -14.02
CA ASP A 377 14.73 13.14 -15.32
C ASP A 377 15.68 14.25 -15.83
N ALA A 378 16.95 13.92 -15.97
CA ALA A 378 18.00 14.81 -16.47
C ALA A 378 17.76 15.27 -17.92
N ASN A 379 16.94 14.55 -18.68
CA ASN A 379 16.66 14.84 -20.10
C ASN A 379 15.46 15.76 -20.31
N ARG A 380 14.69 16.05 -19.25
CA ARG A 380 13.34 16.63 -19.41
C ARG A 380 13.33 18.14 -19.60
N ASP A 381 14.37 18.87 -19.16
CA ASP A 381 14.55 20.32 -19.42
C ASP A 381 16.05 20.70 -19.36
N GLY A 382 16.63 21.10 -20.50
CA GLY A 382 18.07 21.30 -20.65
C GLY A 382 18.66 22.41 -19.77
N LYS A 383 19.80 22.12 -19.11
CA LYS A 383 20.80 23.02 -18.47
C LYS A 383 20.33 24.14 -17.52
N ALA A 384 19.04 24.47 -17.43
CA ALA A 384 18.53 25.66 -16.73
C ALA A 384 18.15 25.39 -15.27
N PHE A 385 17.80 24.16 -14.89
CA PHE A 385 17.29 23.84 -13.55
C PHE A 385 18.11 22.83 -12.73
N GLY A 386 19.13 22.21 -13.32
CA GLY A 386 19.98 21.23 -12.62
C GLY A 386 19.26 19.94 -12.22
N ASP A 387 18.17 19.60 -12.90
CA ASP A 387 17.44 18.35 -12.69
C ASP A 387 18.32 17.13 -13.04
N GLY A 388 18.29 16.11 -12.19
CA GLY A 388 19.11 14.89 -12.31
C GLY A 388 20.59 15.05 -11.90
N VAL A 389 21.06 16.27 -11.64
CA VAL A 389 22.42 16.51 -11.12
C VAL A 389 22.51 16.02 -9.68
N GLY A 390 23.53 15.21 -9.37
CA GLY A 390 23.75 14.63 -8.04
C GLY A 390 23.05 13.28 -7.81
N TYR A 391 22.43 12.67 -8.83
CA TYR A 391 21.92 11.30 -8.74
C TYR A 391 23.08 10.31 -8.55
N ARG A 392 23.05 9.53 -7.47
CA ARG A 392 24.00 8.45 -7.22
C ARG A 392 23.47 7.14 -7.78
N TYR A 393 24.08 6.66 -8.85
CA TYR A 393 23.69 5.41 -9.49
C TYR A 393 24.13 4.21 -8.62
N PRO A 394 23.20 3.45 -7.98
CA PRO A 394 23.56 2.48 -6.96
C PRO A 394 24.53 1.39 -7.45
N HIS A 395 24.45 1.00 -8.73
CA HIS A 395 25.33 -0.04 -9.28
C HIS A 395 26.81 0.35 -9.35
N ALA A 396 27.13 1.65 -9.27
CA ALA A 396 28.51 2.14 -9.23
C ALA A 396 29.18 1.99 -7.84
N TYR A 397 28.43 1.58 -6.81
CA TYR A 397 28.92 1.45 -5.44
C TYR A 397 28.99 -0.01 -4.99
N ALA A 398 29.76 -0.25 -3.93
CA ALA A 398 29.85 -1.54 -3.28
C ALA A 398 28.46 -2.06 -2.91
N GLU A 399 28.26 -3.37 -3.09
CA GLU A 399 26.97 -4.05 -2.88
C GLU A 399 25.79 -3.50 -3.69
N HIS A 400 26.05 -2.72 -4.73
CA HIS A 400 25.06 -2.02 -5.54
C HIS A 400 24.10 -1.14 -4.71
N TRP A 401 24.62 -0.49 -3.66
CA TRP A 401 23.82 0.34 -2.77
C TRP A 401 24.58 1.57 -2.30
N VAL A 402 23.84 2.65 -2.08
CA VAL A 402 24.40 3.93 -1.65
C VAL A 402 23.44 4.67 -0.72
N ALA A 403 23.98 5.28 0.35
CA ALA A 403 23.23 6.12 1.26
C ALA A 403 22.84 7.43 0.56
N GLN A 404 21.61 7.47 0.04
CA GLN A 404 21.01 8.65 -0.57
C GLN A 404 19.57 8.78 -0.10
N GLN A 405 19.09 10.03 -0.01
CA GLN A 405 17.69 10.34 0.21
C GLN A 405 16.86 10.10 -1.06
N TYR A 406 15.80 9.30 -0.94
CA TYR A 406 14.86 9.02 -2.03
C TYR A 406 13.49 9.66 -1.84
N LEU A 407 13.06 9.82 -0.58
CA LEU A 407 11.82 10.54 -0.23
C LEU A 407 12.04 12.06 -0.28
N PRO A 408 10.98 12.86 -0.52
CA PRO A 408 11.00 14.30 -0.29
C PRO A 408 11.49 14.64 1.13
N SER A 409 12.13 15.81 1.30
CA SER A 409 12.69 16.23 2.59
C SER A 409 11.64 16.24 3.71
N ASP A 410 10.41 16.66 3.42
CA ASP A 410 9.30 16.66 4.38
C ASP A 410 8.89 15.26 4.86
N LEU A 411 9.26 14.21 4.11
CA LEU A 411 9.00 12.81 4.44
C LEU A 411 10.26 12.07 4.87
N GLN A 412 11.37 12.76 5.10
CA GLN A 412 12.61 12.12 5.52
C GLN A 412 12.41 11.44 6.88
N GLY A 413 12.84 10.18 6.98
CA GLY A 413 12.65 9.36 8.18
C GLY A 413 11.27 8.73 8.33
N GLN A 414 10.31 9.02 7.43
CA GLN A 414 9.07 8.25 7.39
C GLN A 414 9.32 6.83 6.90
N VAL A 415 8.63 5.86 7.53
CA VAL A 415 8.75 4.45 7.22
C VAL A 415 7.40 3.93 6.77
N PHE A 416 7.26 3.63 5.48
CA PHE A 416 6.04 3.04 4.92
C PHE A 416 6.04 1.52 5.02
N TRP A 417 7.15 0.87 4.67
CA TRP A 417 7.24 -0.60 4.70
C TRP A 417 8.01 -1.07 5.93
N GLN A 418 7.43 -1.93 6.76
CA GLN A 418 8.10 -2.55 7.90
C GLN A 418 8.06 -4.07 7.73
N PRO A 419 9.17 -4.70 7.27
CA PRO A 419 9.19 -6.15 7.11
C PRO A 419 9.01 -6.86 8.45
N GLY A 420 8.24 -7.93 8.44
CA GLY A 420 8.08 -8.85 9.56
C GLY A 420 9.38 -9.61 9.86
N THR A 421 9.29 -10.50 10.84
CA THR A 421 10.43 -11.35 11.27
C THR A 421 10.46 -12.71 10.58
N LEU A 422 9.42 -13.05 9.81
CA LEU A 422 9.19 -14.38 9.27
C LEU A 422 9.51 -14.44 7.77
N GLY A 423 9.87 -15.64 7.32
CA GLY A 423 10.12 -15.96 5.92
C GLY A 423 11.11 -15.02 5.23
N TRP A 424 10.83 -14.71 3.97
CA TRP A 424 11.71 -13.91 3.10
C TRP A 424 11.92 -12.47 3.59
N GLU A 425 10.92 -11.90 4.28
CA GLU A 425 11.02 -10.60 4.95
C GLU A 425 12.02 -10.62 6.10
N GLY A 426 11.94 -11.63 6.96
CA GLY A 426 12.83 -11.81 8.11
C GLY A 426 14.30 -11.83 7.71
N GLU A 427 14.64 -12.57 6.67
CA GLU A 427 16.01 -12.66 6.12
C GLU A 427 16.60 -11.31 5.70
N ARG A 428 15.75 -10.35 5.32
CA ARG A 428 16.17 -9.04 4.76
C ARG A 428 15.99 -7.89 5.72
N ARG A 429 15.25 -8.10 6.80
CA ARG A 429 14.90 -7.08 7.80
C ARG A 429 16.14 -6.36 8.34
N GLN A 430 17.14 -7.11 8.80
CA GLN A 430 18.34 -6.55 9.40
C GLN A 430 19.10 -5.65 8.41
N ARG A 431 19.33 -6.14 7.18
CA ARG A 431 20.00 -5.37 6.12
C ARG A 431 19.24 -4.10 5.75
N LEU A 432 17.91 -4.17 5.71
CA LEU A 432 17.07 -3.01 5.41
C LEU A 432 17.14 -1.95 6.52
N GLN A 433 17.06 -2.37 7.79
CA GLN A 433 17.19 -1.47 8.94
C GLN A 433 18.55 -0.79 8.97
N GLN A 434 19.64 -1.54 8.74
CA GLN A 434 20.99 -0.98 8.62
C GLN A 434 21.08 0.07 7.52
N ARG A 435 20.54 -0.20 6.32
CA ARG A 435 20.52 0.75 5.20
C ARG A 435 19.71 2.01 5.51
N ARG A 436 18.58 1.90 6.23
CA ARG A 436 17.79 3.06 6.70
C ARG A 436 18.55 3.90 7.70
N ALA A 437 19.16 3.25 8.68
CA ALA A 437 19.96 3.93 9.68
C ALA A 437 21.15 4.67 9.03
N ALA A 438 21.80 4.04 8.04
CA ALA A 438 22.85 4.66 7.24
C ALA A 438 22.37 5.89 6.43
N GLN A 439 21.18 5.84 5.84
CA GLN A 439 20.59 7.01 5.15
C GLN A 439 20.31 8.18 6.09
N LEU A 440 19.78 7.90 7.28
CA LEU A 440 19.53 8.92 8.31
C LEU A 440 20.85 9.49 8.85
N ALA A 441 21.82 8.63 9.09
CA ALA A 441 23.14 8.98 9.59
C ALA A 441 23.91 9.88 8.62
N ALA A 442 23.87 9.58 7.31
CA ALA A 442 24.50 10.40 6.28
C ALA A 442 23.88 11.81 6.18
N ALA A 443 22.57 11.92 6.39
CA ALA A 443 21.89 13.22 6.39
C ALA A 443 22.31 14.11 7.57
N VAL A 444 22.53 13.52 8.75
CA VAL A 444 22.99 14.25 9.95
C VAL A 444 24.43 14.72 9.81
N GLU A 445 25.33 13.86 9.34
CA GLU A 445 26.75 14.22 9.11
C GLU A 445 26.86 15.38 8.11
N HIS A 446 26.06 15.34 7.04
CA HIS A 446 25.97 16.44 6.07
C HIS A 446 25.61 17.76 6.73
N GLN A 447 24.54 17.80 7.55
CA GLN A 447 24.11 19.03 8.23
C GLN A 447 25.19 19.62 9.14
N GLN A 448 25.99 18.79 9.80
CA GLN A 448 27.02 19.23 10.75
C GLN A 448 28.29 19.71 10.06
N GLU A 449 28.76 19.01 9.04
CA GLU A 449 29.98 19.40 8.33
C GLU A 449 29.84 20.78 7.66
N LEU A 450 28.64 21.10 7.20
CA LEU A 450 28.30 22.45 6.74
C LEU A 450 28.45 23.51 7.84
N GLY A 451 28.15 23.17 9.10
CA GLY A 451 28.38 24.05 10.26
C GLY A 451 29.87 24.29 10.52
N GLU A 452 30.72 23.30 10.25
CA GLU A 452 32.17 23.34 10.49
C GLU A 452 32.97 23.98 9.35
N MET A 453 32.39 24.13 8.14
CA MET A 453 32.98 24.82 6.99
C MET A 453 33.07 26.36 7.15
N LEU A 454 33.32 26.85 8.38
CA LEU A 454 33.41 28.25 8.79
C LEU A 454 32.19 29.09 8.37
N SER A 455 31.03 28.81 8.95
CA SER A 455 30.14 29.82 9.56
C SER A 455 28.76 29.22 9.86
N SER A 456 28.25 29.41 11.07
CA SER A 456 26.83 29.25 11.39
C SER A 456 26.12 30.59 11.20
N GLY A 457 25.42 30.77 10.08
CA GLY A 457 24.49 31.88 9.85
C GLY A 457 23.04 31.39 9.87
N PRO A 458 22.03 32.29 9.95
CA PRO A 458 20.63 31.90 10.02
C PRO A 458 20.18 31.10 8.78
N ASP A 459 19.29 30.13 9.00
CA ASP A 459 18.78 29.20 8.00
C ASP A 459 18.14 29.94 6.80
N ASP A 460 18.83 29.97 5.66
CA ASP A 460 18.28 30.43 4.38
C ASP A 460 17.67 29.22 3.63
N PRO A 461 16.33 29.14 3.46
CA PRO A 461 15.66 28.02 2.81
C PRO A 461 16.08 27.78 1.35
N GLU A 462 16.55 28.80 0.63
CA GLU A 462 17.03 28.62 -0.76
C GLU A 462 18.43 28.03 -0.82
N LEU A 463 19.28 28.41 0.14
CA LEU A 463 20.62 27.85 0.32
C LEU A 463 20.54 26.43 0.90
N GLU A 464 19.66 26.15 1.85
CA GLU A 464 19.39 24.79 2.34
C GLU A 464 18.92 23.87 1.21
N ARG A 465 18.02 24.36 0.33
CA ARG A 465 17.62 23.62 -0.89
C ARG A 465 18.75 23.46 -1.89
N TRP A 466 19.74 24.34 -1.93
CA TRP A 466 20.93 24.22 -2.79
C TRP A 466 21.99 23.28 -2.18
N ILE A 467 22.20 23.34 -0.88
CA ILE A 467 23.02 22.41 -0.08
C ILE A 467 22.42 21.00 -0.13
N GLN A 468 21.09 20.88 -0.06
CA GLN A 468 20.37 19.62 -0.26
C GLN A 468 20.56 19.08 -1.69
N ARG A 469 20.76 19.95 -2.70
CA ARG A 469 21.12 19.57 -4.08
C ARG A 469 22.54 19.00 -4.20
N GLN A 470 23.45 19.27 -3.25
CA GLN A 470 24.82 18.72 -3.18
C GLN A 470 24.92 17.43 -2.34
N SER A 471 23.83 16.96 -1.71
CA SER A 471 23.84 15.75 -0.85
C SER A 471 24.32 14.47 -1.57
N GLY A 472 24.34 14.47 -2.91
CA GLY A 472 24.82 13.37 -3.74
C GLY A 472 26.34 13.15 -3.68
N SER A 473 27.14 14.22 -3.83
CA SER A 473 28.62 14.15 -3.76
C SER A 473 29.12 13.98 -2.33
N GLU A 474 28.44 14.58 -1.36
CA GLU A 474 28.83 14.56 0.05
C GLU A 474 28.58 13.22 0.74
N GLY A 475 27.47 12.54 0.45
CA GLY A 475 27.30 11.16 0.94
C GLY A 475 28.31 10.17 0.33
N GLU A 476 28.91 10.51 -0.81
CA GLU A 476 30.00 9.76 -1.48
C GLU A 476 31.31 9.94 -0.77
N ARG A 477 31.56 11.18 -0.42
CA ARG A 477 32.69 11.59 0.37
C ARG A 477 32.65 11.00 1.78
N LEU A 478 31.52 11.09 2.47
CA LEU A 478 31.33 10.48 3.79
C LEU A 478 31.45 8.96 3.78
N ASP A 479 30.96 8.30 2.73
CA ASP A 479 31.15 6.85 2.57
C ASP A 479 32.61 6.49 2.28
N ARG A 480 33.31 7.25 1.41
CA ARG A 480 34.76 7.10 1.19
C ARG A 480 35.54 7.31 2.49
N LEU A 481 35.20 8.33 3.28
CA LEU A 481 35.81 8.61 4.57
C LEU A 481 35.59 7.46 5.57
N ARG A 482 34.39 6.87 5.58
CA ARG A 482 34.08 5.69 6.41
C ARG A 482 34.89 4.47 5.99
N GLN A 483 35.00 4.23 4.69
CA GLN A 483 35.83 3.16 4.14
C GLN A 483 37.31 3.37 4.48
N GLU A 484 37.81 4.60 4.38
CA GLU A 484 39.19 4.95 4.76
C GLU A 484 39.42 4.80 6.27
N LEU A 485 38.47 5.21 7.13
CA LEU A 485 38.55 5.00 8.58
C LEU A 485 38.77 3.52 8.92
N TRP A 486 38.07 2.62 8.23
CA TRP A 486 38.14 1.17 8.46
C TRP A 486 39.04 0.42 7.46
N ALA A 487 39.84 1.14 6.67
CA ALA A 487 40.74 0.51 5.70
C ALA A 487 41.73 -0.44 6.41
N GLU A 488 41.93 -1.63 5.85
CA GLU A 488 42.84 -2.65 6.40
C GLU A 488 42.47 -3.17 7.81
N ALA A 489 41.24 -2.92 8.29
CA ALA A 489 40.76 -3.48 9.55
C ALA A 489 40.45 -4.99 9.39
N ASN A 490 41.13 -5.82 10.18
CA ASN A 490 40.97 -7.27 10.18
C ASN A 490 40.07 -7.72 11.35
N TRP A 491 38.76 -7.61 11.13
CA TRP A 491 37.72 -7.89 12.12
C TRP A 491 37.59 -9.38 12.46
N GLN A 492 37.32 -9.68 13.73
CA GLN A 492 36.75 -10.94 14.20
C GLN A 492 35.31 -10.72 14.68
N ARG A 493 34.45 -11.73 14.58
CA ARG A 493 33.03 -11.59 14.97
C ARG A 493 32.82 -11.22 16.44
N HIS A 494 33.76 -11.61 17.30
CA HIS A 494 33.75 -11.38 18.74
C HIS A 494 34.51 -10.13 19.18
N ASP A 495 35.04 -9.33 18.24
CA ASP A 495 35.73 -8.09 18.58
C ASP A 495 34.74 -7.07 19.16
N ARG A 496 35.13 -6.39 20.23
CA ARG A 496 34.40 -5.26 20.81
C ARG A 496 34.89 -3.95 20.22
N VAL A 497 33.94 -3.11 19.85
CA VAL A 497 34.23 -1.83 19.19
C VAL A 497 33.66 -0.68 20.00
N LEU A 498 34.49 0.33 20.26
CA LEU A 498 34.08 1.60 20.88
C LEU A 498 34.16 2.73 19.85
N ILE A 499 33.03 3.40 19.62
CA ILE A 499 32.98 4.64 18.82
C ILE A 499 32.88 5.82 19.78
N LEU A 500 33.93 6.64 19.83
CA LEU A 500 34.02 7.79 20.73
C LEU A 500 33.39 9.02 20.10
N GLU A 501 32.80 9.87 20.95
CA GLU A 501 32.26 11.18 20.57
C GLU A 501 31.47 11.12 19.24
N ALA A 502 30.67 10.07 19.10
CA ALA A 502 29.87 9.86 17.92
C ALA A 502 28.76 10.90 17.86
N ARG A 503 28.63 11.53 16.70
CA ARG A 503 27.53 12.44 16.38
C ARG A 503 26.47 11.79 15.50
N SER A 504 26.84 10.67 14.85
CA SER A 504 26.02 9.91 13.92
C SER A 504 26.37 8.42 13.99
N LEU A 505 25.42 7.57 13.60
CA LEU A 505 25.63 6.12 13.51
C LEU A 505 26.58 5.72 12.36
N LEU A 506 26.87 6.63 11.42
CA LEU A 506 27.60 6.34 10.17
C LEU A 506 28.89 5.56 10.42
N TRP A 507 29.67 5.97 11.42
CA TRP A 507 30.99 5.39 11.74
C TRP A 507 30.91 4.04 12.44
N ALA A 508 29.74 3.69 13.01
CA ALA A 508 29.46 2.43 13.68
C ALA A 508 28.88 1.35 12.75
N LEU A 509 28.53 1.69 11.49
CA LEU A 509 27.86 0.76 10.58
C LEU A 509 28.70 -0.48 10.25
N ASP A 510 29.97 -0.31 9.91
CA ASP A 510 30.85 -1.45 9.61
C ASP A 510 31.09 -2.34 10.83
N PRO A 511 31.40 -1.81 12.03
CA PRO A 511 31.41 -2.58 13.27
C PRO A 511 30.14 -3.39 13.53
N LEU A 512 28.96 -2.78 13.39
CA LEU A 512 27.67 -3.45 13.61
C LEU A 512 27.44 -4.62 12.65
N GLN A 513 27.99 -4.56 11.45
CA GLN A 513 27.88 -5.64 10.46
C GLN A 513 28.93 -6.73 10.66
N ARG A 514 30.16 -6.35 11.07
CA ARG A 514 31.33 -7.25 11.09
C ARG A 514 31.53 -7.93 12.44
N CYS A 515 31.07 -7.33 13.54
CA CYS A 515 31.30 -7.78 14.91
C CYS A 515 29.99 -8.04 15.69
N PRO A 516 29.11 -8.94 15.22
CA PRO A 516 27.79 -9.14 15.84
C PRO A 516 27.84 -9.79 17.23
N GLU A 517 28.93 -10.47 17.59
CA GLU A 517 29.04 -11.22 18.87
C GLU A 517 29.78 -10.41 19.95
N GLY A 518 30.75 -9.58 19.55
CA GLY A 518 31.52 -8.75 20.49
C GLY A 518 30.75 -7.52 20.97
N GLY A 519 29.91 -6.94 20.10
CA GLY A 519 29.08 -5.78 20.42
C GLY A 519 29.78 -4.44 20.18
N VAL A 520 28.97 -3.41 19.96
CA VAL A 520 29.41 -2.05 19.65
C VAL A 520 28.92 -1.10 20.74
N VAL A 521 29.84 -0.30 21.28
CA VAL A 521 29.54 0.76 22.25
C VAL A 521 29.76 2.10 21.57
N ILE A 522 28.80 3.01 21.75
CA ILE A 522 28.83 4.36 21.18
C ILE A 522 28.78 5.35 22.32
N GLN A 523 29.80 6.19 22.44
CA GLN A 523 29.75 7.38 23.29
C GLN A 523 29.25 8.56 22.46
N ALA A 524 28.17 9.21 22.89
CA ALA A 524 27.68 10.41 22.21
C ALA A 524 28.62 11.60 22.45
N ALA A 525 28.78 12.49 21.45
CA ALA A 525 29.58 13.71 21.62
C ALA A 525 28.91 14.77 22.52
N SER A 526 27.57 14.78 22.58
CA SER A 526 26.79 15.74 23.35
C SER A 526 25.44 15.15 23.78
N THR A 527 24.74 15.81 24.70
CA THR A 527 23.37 15.42 25.11
C THR A 527 22.36 15.52 23.97
N ALA A 528 22.55 16.47 23.05
CA ALA A 528 21.75 16.60 21.83
C ALA A 528 22.02 15.43 20.86
N ASP A 529 23.28 15.05 20.68
CA ASP A 529 23.66 13.87 19.87
C ASP A 529 23.13 12.58 20.49
N GLN A 530 23.18 12.46 21.81
CA GLN A 530 22.63 11.30 22.52
C GLN A 530 21.13 11.11 22.24
N SER A 531 20.35 12.19 22.31
CA SER A 531 18.91 12.17 22.01
C SER A 531 18.64 11.76 20.55
N ARG A 532 19.43 12.29 19.61
CA ARG A 532 19.33 11.95 18.18
C ARG A 532 19.72 10.49 17.90
N LEU A 533 20.87 10.06 18.40
CA LEU A 533 21.35 8.68 18.25
C LEU A 533 20.35 7.69 18.86
N THR A 534 19.76 7.99 20.02
CA THR A 534 18.70 7.16 20.61
C THR A 534 17.53 6.94 19.62
N THR A 535 17.13 7.99 18.91
CA THR A 535 16.05 7.91 17.91
C THR A 535 16.48 7.10 16.68
N GLN A 536 17.72 7.26 16.21
CA GLN A 536 18.26 6.47 15.09
C GLN A 536 18.39 4.98 15.45
N LEU A 537 18.86 4.68 16.67
CA LEU A 537 19.03 3.33 17.18
C LEU A 537 17.70 2.60 17.40
N ALA A 538 16.61 3.34 17.62
CA ALA A 538 15.28 2.75 17.72
C ALA A 538 14.83 2.05 16.43
N VAL A 539 15.41 2.38 15.28
CA VAL A 539 15.14 1.74 13.98
C VAL A 539 15.79 0.34 13.89
N LEU A 540 16.83 0.08 14.68
CA LEU A 540 17.49 -1.23 14.72
C LEU A 540 16.74 -2.20 15.65
N ASP A 541 16.84 -3.49 15.36
CA ASP A 541 16.32 -4.55 16.23
C ASP A 541 17.04 -4.58 17.58
N SER A 542 16.30 -4.86 18.66
CA SER A 542 16.80 -4.73 20.04
C SER A 542 18.03 -5.58 20.36
N LEU A 543 18.20 -6.71 19.67
CA LEU A 543 19.35 -7.60 19.82
C LEU A 543 20.63 -7.04 19.18
N ASP A 544 20.48 -6.24 18.13
CA ASP A 544 21.60 -5.68 17.35
C ASP A 544 21.88 -4.20 17.71
N ARG A 545 21.21 -3.68 18.74
CA ARG A 545 21.37 -2.28 19.16
C ARG A 545 22.72 -2.10 19.86
N PRO A 546 23.58 -1.18 19.39
CA PRO A 546 24.76 -0.79 20.12
C PRO A 546 24.39 -0.17 21.47
N GLN A 547 25.26 -0.34 22.46
CA GLN A 547 25.13 0.30 23.75
C GLN A 547 25.49 1.79 23.61
N LEU A 548 24.53 2.68 23.86
CA LEU A 548 24.78 4.12 23.87
C LEU A 548 25.11 4.58 25.29
N ILE A 549 26.26 5.24 25.46
CA ILE A 549 26.71 5.83 26.74
C ILE A 549 26.86 7.36 26.62
N PRO A 550 26.56 8.12 27.68
CA PRO A 550 26.73 9.57 27.68
C PRO A 550 28.21 9.98 27.80
N GLU A 551 28.98 9.29 28.64
CA GLU A 551 30.37 9.61 28.96
C GLU A 551 31.19 8.32 29.12
N LEU A 552 32.51 8.41 28.89
CA LEU A 552 33.44 7.28 29.01
C LEU A 552 33.51 6.70 30.42
N ASN A 553 33.30 7.54 31.45
CA ASN A 553 33.33 7.11 32.85
C ASN A 553 32.22 6.08 33.16
N ALA A 554 31.17 6.01 32.36
CA ALA A 554 30.15 4.97 32.48
C ALA A 554 30.68 3.54 32.23
N LEU A 555 31.85 3.41 31.60
CA LEU A 555 32.53 2.14 31.36
C LEU A 555 33.56 1.80 32.45
N GLU A 556 33.86 2.72 33.36
CA GLU A 556 34.77 2.44 34.47
C GLU A 556 34.20 1.38 35.40
N GLY A 557 35.01 0.39 35.77
CA GLY A 557 34.57 -0.74 36.60
C GLY A 557 33.71 -1.80 35.90
N SER A 558 33.32 -1.60 34.64
CA SER A 558 32.53 -2.57 33.86
C SER A 558 33.30 -3.84 33.45
N GLY A 559 34.64 -3.79 33.51
CA GLY A 559 35.52 -4.86 33.02
C GLY A 559 35.59 -4.98 31.49
N GLN A 560 34.88 -4.13 30.75
CA GLN A 560 34.92 -4.13 29.29
C GLN A 560 36.28 -3.66 28.76
N ARG A 561 36.72 -4.27 27.66
CA ARG A 561 37.93 -3.91 26.92
C ARG A 561 37.60 -3.91 25.44
N PHE A 562 38.21 -3.04 24.65
CA PHE A 562 37.88 -2.88 23.24
C PHE A 562 39.08 -3.17 22.35
N GLU A 563 38.90 -4.09 21.41
CA GLU A 563 39.89 -4.43 20.39
C GLU A 563 39.99 -3.33 19.32
N TRP A 564 38.88 -2.63 19.07
CA TRP A 564 38.82 -1.49 18.15
C TRP A 564 38.23 -0.26 18.82
N ILE A 565 38.92 0.87 18.65
CA ILE A 565 38.43 2.18 19.10
C ILE A 565 38.52 3.13 17.92
N ALA A 566 37.43 3.83 17.60
CA ALA A 566 37.42 4.80 16.52
C ALA A 566 36.67 6.08 16.87
N SER A 567 37.06 7.17 16.22
CA SER A 567 36.34 8.44 16.32
C SER A 567 36.57 9.30 15.09
N ARG A 568 35.60 10.18 14.81
CA ARG A 568 35.74 11.28 13.88
C ARG A 568 35.76 12.57 14.68
N HIS A 569 36.86 13.32 14.55
CA HIS A 569 37.05 14.59 15.24
C HIS A 569 36.92 14.54 16.78
N PRO A 570 37.65 13.64 17.47
CA PRO A 570 37.61 13.58 18.94
C PRO A 570 38.28 14.80 19.58
N TRP A 571 37.87 15.12 20.81
CA TRP A 571 38.53 16.06 21.73
C TRP A 571 38.69 17.49 21.18
N LYS A 572 37.74 17.94 20.37
CA LYS A 572 37.69 19.34 19.92
C LYS A 572 37.62 20.29 21.11
N HIS A 573 38.40 21.36 21.07
CA HIS A 573 38.45 22.41 22.10
C HIS A 573 38.86 21.89 23.49
N CYS A 574 39.54 20.74 23.55
CA CYS A 574 40.01 20.13 24.79
C CYS A 574 41.35 20.77 25.21
N SER A 575 41.51 21.09 26.49
CA SER A 575 42.79 21.59 26.99
C SER A 575 43.83 20.46 27.01
N GLN A 576 45.12 20.78 26.92
CA GLN A 576 46.19 19.76 26.93
C GLN A 576 46.11 18.78 28.13
N PRO A 577 45.91 19.21 29.40
CA PRO A 577 45.80 18.27 30.52
C PRO A 577 44.55 17.39 30.43
N ASP A 578 43.45 17.92 29.89
CA ASP A 578 42.22 17.15 29.70
C ASP A 578 42.39 16.11 28.58
N LEU A 579 43.13 16.44 27.52
CA LEU A 579 43.48 15.53 26.44
C LEU A 579 44.33 14.36 26.95
N GLU A 580 45.36 14.65 27.77
CA GLU A 580 46.20 13.62 28.38
C GLU A 580 45.38 12.68 29.29
N ALA A 581 44.47 13.24 30.09
CA ALA A 581 43.56 12.47 30.94
C ALA A 581 42.59 11.60 30.12
N ALA A 582 42.02 12.15 29.05
CA ALA A 582 41.11 11.43 28.16
C ALA A 582 41.81 10.27 27.45
N VAL A 583 43.02 10.49 26.92
CA VAL A 583 43.84 9.44 26.28
C VAL A 583 44.26 8.36 27.29
N ALA A 584 44.53 8.72 28.54
CA ALA A 584 44.82 7.75 29.60
C ALA A 584 43.59 6.88 29.94
N SER A 585 42.42 7.49 30.13
CA SER A 585 41.16 6.76 30.36
C SER A 585 40.84 5.81 29.20
N LEU A 586 40.99 6.31 27.97
CA LEU A 586 40.83 5.52 26.75
C LEU A 586 41.77 4.30 26.71
N THR A 587 43.04 4.49 27.05
CA THR A 587 44.02 3.41 27.06
C THR A 587 43.68 2.35 28.12
N GLY A 588 43.06 2.75 29.23
CA GLY A 588 42.51 1.83 30.24
C GLY A 588 41.41 0.92 29.69
N LEU A 589 40.65 1.40 28.70
CA LEU A 589 39.56 0.65 28.04
C LEU A 589 40.03 -0.18 26.85
N ALA A 590 41.23 0.03 26.33
CA ALA A 590 41.76 -0.73 25.19
C ALA A 590 42.15 -2.17 25.58
N ALA A 591 41.85 -3.15 24.73
CA ALA A 591 42.31 -4.53 24.88
C ALA A 591 43.81 -4.69 24.51
N PRO A 592 44.46 -5.82 24.86
CA PRO A 592 45.78 -6.16 24.32
C PRO A 592 45.78 -6.13 22.79
N LYS A 593 46.80 -5.54 22.18
CA LYS A 593 46.90 -5.33 20.72
C LYS A 593 45.75 -4.52 20.07
N ALA A 594 44.99 -3.75 20.85
CA ALA A 594 43.93 -2.91 20.30
C ALA A 594 44.44 -1.90 19.26
N GLN A 595 43.55 -1.51 18.35
CA GLN A 595 43.78 -0.44 17.39
C GLN A 595 42.88 0.75 17.66
N LEU A 596 43.48 1.94 17.73
CA LEU A 596 42.80 3.22 17.80
C LEU A 596 42.89 3.90 16.42
N ARG A 597 41.75 4.37 15.89
CA ARG A 597 41.62 4.96 14.56
C ARG A 597 40.90 6.30 14.63
N LEU A 598 41.63 7.39 14.41
CA LEU A 598 41.11 8.74 14.54
C LEU A 598 41.13 9.44 13.18
N LEU A 599 39.95 9.85 12.69
CA LEU A 599 39.80 10.53 11.41
C LEU A 599 39.51 12.03 11.63
N PHE A 600 40.34 12.86 10.99
CA PHE A 600 40.22 14.31 10.98
C PHE A 600 40.01 14.80 9.54
N SER A 601 39.01 15.64 9.31
CA SER A 601 38.77 16.41 8.09
C SER A 601 38.78 17.90 8.37
N GLN A 602 39.72 18.65 7.81
CA GLN A 602 39.87 20.09 8.09
C GLN A 602 39.93 20.90 6.80
N PRO A 603 39.28 22.08 6.73
CA PRO A 603 39.47 22.99 5.62
C PRO A 603 40.87 23.59 5.66
N ARG A 604 41.56 23.61 4.51
CA ARG A 604 42.84 24.30 4.32
C ARG A 604 42.71 25.72 3.80
N LEU A 605 41.54 26.06 3.26
CA LEU A 605 41.27 27.37 2.70
C LEU A 605 40.01 27.95 3.34
N GLY A 606 40.16 29.12 3.95
CA GLY A 606 39.03 29.95 4.34
C GLY A 606 38.53 30.81 3.18
N PRO A 607 37.44 31.56 3.37
CA PRO A 607 36.84 32.41 2.33
C PRO A 607 37.82 33.40 1.67
N ALA A 608 38.66 34.08 2.45
CA ALA A 608 39.67 35.03 1.98
C ALA A 608 40.84 34.32 1.27
N ALA A 609 41.27 33.15 1.76
CA ALA A 609 42.29 32.34 1.10
C ALA A 609 41.80 31.80 -0.25
N ALA A 610 40.54 31.36 -0.32
CA ALA A 610 39.92 30.90 -1.56
C ALA A 610 39.74 32.05 -2.57
N LEU A 611 39.36 33.24 -2.10
CA LEU A 611 39.33 34.47 -2.91
C LEU A 611 40.70 34.81 -3.49
N ARG A 612 41.76 34.74 -2.66
CA ARG A 612 43.15 35.00 -3.06
C ARG A 612 43.61 34.03 -4.15
N GLN A 613 43.35 32.74 -4.02
CA GLN A 613 43.74 31.74 -5.03
C GLN A 613 43.03 31.94 -6.37
N GLY A 614 41.81 32.49 -6.37
CA GLY A 614 41.07 32.78 -7.58
C GLY A 614 41.37 34.15 -8.21
N ASN A 615 42.29 34.96 -7.68
CA ASN A 615 42.48 36.35 -8.13
C ASN A 615 43.87 36.60 -8.74
N THR A 616 43.88 36.99 -10.01
CA THR A 616 45.05 37.47 -10.76
C THR A 616 45.04 38.99 -10.99
N ALA A 617 44.07 39.77 -10.49
CA ALA A 617 43.81 41.09 -11.09
C ALA A 617 43.35 42.28 -10.20
N GLN A 618 43.59 42.33 -8.87
CA GLN A 618 43.39 43.59 -8.11
C GLN A 618 44.50 43.79 -7.06
N GLU A 619 45.46 44.67 -7.35
CA GLU A 619 46.57 45.06 -6.45
C GLU A 619 46.07 45.74 -5.15
N GLU A 620 44.87 46.34 -5.16
CA GLU A 620 44.32 47.10 -4.02
C GLU A 620 43.79 46.23 -2.86
N LEU A 621 43.35 44.99 -3.12
CA LEU A 621 42.84 44.07 -2.07
C LEU A 621 43.94 43.19 -1.45
N GLY A 622 45.16 43.22 -2.00
CA GLY A 622 46.28 42.39 -1.56
C GLY A 622 46.56 42.42 -0.05
N PRO A 623 46.84 43.59 0.56
CA PRO A 623 47.20 43.66 1.98
C PRO A 623 46.05 43.26 2.91
N LEU A 624 44.81 43.60 2.56
CA LEU A 624 43.63 43.22 3.31
C LEU A 624 43.36 41.70 3.25
N LEU A 625 43.53 41.09 2.07
CA LEU A 625 43.44 39.64 1.91
C LEU A 625 44.55 38.93 2.68
N GLU A 626 45.76 39.46 2.74
CA GLU A 626 46.85 38.87 3.53
C GLU A 626 46.56 38.85 5.02
N GLN A 627 46.01 39.94 5.57
CA GLN A 627 45.58 40.00 6.96
C GLN A 627 44.42 39.03 7.23
N ALA A 628 43.41 39.01 6.36
CA ALA A 628 42.29 38.08 6.50
C ALA A 628 42.72 36.60 6.41
N VAL A 629 43.65 36.27 5.51
CA VAL A 629 44.23 34.92 5.38
C VAL A 629 45.05 34.52 6.61
N ALA A 630 45.77 35.46 7.24
CA ALA A 630 46.50 35.18 8.48
C ALA A 630 45.53 34.80 9.61
N ILE A 631 44.42 35.54 9.76
CA ILE A 631 43.37 35.23 10.73
C ILE A 631 42.74 33.86 10.41
N GLU A 632 42.44 33.59 9.14
CA GLU A 632 41.93 32.28 8.71
C GLU A 632 42.86 31.12 9.01
N THR A 633 44.16 31.30 8.85
CA THR A 633 45.15 30.26 9.11
C THR A 633 45.15 29.86 10.57
N GLU A 634 44.99 30.83 11.48
CA GLU A 634 44.82 30.57 12.91
C GLU A 634 43.47 29.89 13.22
N MET A 635 42.39 30.32 12.56
CA MET A 635 41.06 29.72 12.73
C MET A 635 40.96 28.28 12.23
N LEU A 636 41.70 27.94 11.17
CA LEU A 636 41.73 26.63 10.54
C LEU A 636 42.82 25.72 11.11
N ALA A 637 43.52 26.16 12.15
CA ALA A 637 44.52 25.35 12.82
C ALA A 637 43.89 24.03 13.30
N PRO A 638 44.62 22.90 13.16
CA PRO A 638 44.13 21.62 13.63
C PRO A 638 43.79 21.63 15.13
N ASP A 639 42.61 21.11 15.48
CA ASP A 639 42.16 20.98 16.86
C ASP A 639 41.60 19.55 17.10
N PRO A 640 42.17 18.77 18.03
CA PRO A 640 43.36 19.07 18.84
C PRO A 640 44.64 19.16 18.01
N ASP A 641 45.66 19.85 18.54
CA ASP A 641 46.97 19.94 17.90
C ASP A 641 47.58 18.51 17.73
N PRO A 642 47.96 18.11 16.49
CA PRO A 642 48.49 16.79 16.20
C PRO A 642 49.73 16.45 17.03
N THR A 643 50.59 17.44 17.32
CA THR A 643 51.83 17.23 18.09
C THR A 643 51.50 16.86 19.54
N SER A 644 50.57 17.59 20.14
CA SER A 644 50.09 17.34 21.50
C SER A 644 49.38 15.99 21.62
N LEU A 645 48.54 15.64 20.64
CA LEU A 645 47.88 14.33 20.57
C LEU A 645 48.89 13.18 20.41
N GLU A 646 49.89 13.33 19.55
CA GLU A 646 50.95 12.33 19.39
C GLU A 646 51.73 12.11 20.69
N ALA A 647 52.06 13.20 21.40
CA ALA A 647 52.77 13.13 22.67
C ALA A 647 51.95 12.35 23.71
N ALA A 648 50.66 12.68 23.86
CA ALA A 648 49.76 12.00 24.79
C ALA A 648 49.63 10.50 24.48
N LEU A 649 49.49 10.12 23.20
CA LEU A 649 49.37 8.72 22.80
C LEU A 649 50.69 7.93 22.96
N LYS A 650 51.83 8.52 22.59
CA LYS A 650 53.14 7.87 22.78
C LYS A 650 53.45 7.66 24.26
N GLN A 651 53.08 8.62 25.13
CA GLN A 651 53.23 8.49 26.58
C GLN A 651 52.45 7.29 27.14
N GLN A 652 51.30 6.96 26.53
CA GLN A 652 50.49 5.80 26.88
C GLN A 652 50.89 4.50 26.14
N GLY A 653 52.01 4.50 25.40
CA GLY A 653 52.57 3.29 24.77
C GLY A 653 51.96 2.91 23.42
N TRP A 654 51.33 3.85 22.71
CA TRP A 654 50.79 3.61 21.38
C TRP A 654 51.83 3.84 20.27
N ALA A 655 51.92 2.91 19.33
CA ALA A 655 52.69 3.07 18.10
C ALA A 655 51.82 3.73 17.02
N LEU A 656 52.27 4.88 16.48
CA LEU A 656 51.44 5.74 15.64
C LEU A 656 51.84 5.66 14.17
N ALA A 657 50.84 5.70 13.28
CA ALA A 657 51.01 5.86 11.85
C ALA A 657 49.96 6.86 11.32
N TRP A 658 50.42 7.84 10.54
CA TRP A 658 49.55 8.83 9.91
C TRP A 658 49.41 8.57 8.42
N ARG A 659 48.20 8.77 7.90
CA ARG A 659 47.92 8.85 6.47
C ARG A 659 47.17 10.15 6.20
N SER A 660 47.64 10.92 5.23
CA SER A 660 46.99 12.18 4.83
C SER A 660 46.61 12.13 3.35
N TRP A 661 45.48 12.72 3.01
CA TRP A 661 45.07 12.97 1.62
C TRP A 661 44.30 14.27 1.52
N GLU A 662 44.26 14.84 0.31
CA GLU A 662 43.55 16.09 0.05
C GLU A 662 42.34 15.82 -0.85
N GLU A 663 41.28 16.57 -0.61
CA GLU A 663 40.07 16.57 -1.41
C GLU A 663 39.73 18.00 -1.82
N ARG A 664 39.41 18.20 -3.09
CA ARG A 664 39.08 19.52 -3.65
C ARG A 664 37.60 19.58 -3.98
N LEU A 665 36.91 20.52 -3.35
CA LEU A 665 35.51 20.86 -3.57
C LEU A 665 35.41 22.23 -4.25
N GLU A 666 34.26 22.50 -4.89
CA GLU A 666 33.96 23.80 -5.51
C GLU A 666 32.69 24.39 -4.89
N LEU A 667 32.84 25.51 -4.18
CA LEU A 667 31.74 26.23 -3.55
C LEU A 667 31.25 27.36 -4.48
N PRO A 668 30.01 27.34 -4.99
CA PRO A 668 29.50 28.45 -5.79
C PRO A 668 29.25 29.69 -4.93
N ILE A 669 29.62 30.84 -5.47
CA ILE A 669 29.47 32.14 -4.83
C ILE A 669 28.03 32.64 -5.05
N ASN A 670 27.21 32.57 -4.00
CA ASN A 670 25.83 33.06 -3.97
C ASN A 670 25.57 33.94 -2.73
N ASP A 671 24.45 34.66 -2.73
CA ASP A 671 24.12 35.60 -1.64
C ASP A 671 23.96 34.88 -0.29
N GLY A 672 23.45 33.65 -0.29
CA GLY A 672 23.32 32.84 0.92
C GLY A 672 24.68 32.50 1.56
N LEU A 673 25.66 32.07 0.77
CA LEU A 673 27.02 31.77 1.23
C LEU A 673 27.73 33.02 1.74
N ILE A 674 27.58 34.15 1.03
CA ILE A 674 28.16 35.44 1.45
C ILE A 674 27.51 35.91 2.74
N ASN A 675 26.18 35.85 2.86
CA ASN A 675 25.47 36.19 4.09
C ASN A 675 25.88 35.26 5.24
N ARG A 676 26.10 33.96 4.96
CA ARG A 676 26.57 33.02 5.98
C ARG A 676 27.91 33.47 6.56
N TRP A 677 28.87 33.90 5.75
CA TRP A 677 30.17 34.38 6.26
C TRP A 677 30.12 35.78 6.87
N PHE A 678 29.34 36.70 6.30
CA PHE A 678 29.44 38.13 6.60
C PHE A 678 28.18 38.73 7.26
N ALA A 679 27.18 37.93 7.65
CA ALA A 679 26.05 38.42 8.46
C ALA A 679 26.54 38.94 9.82
N ALA A 680 25.77 39.84 10.44
CA ALA A 680 26.15 40.48 11.70
C ALA A 680 26.43 39.48 12.84
N GLU A 681 25.74 38.34 12.84
CA GLU A 681 25.85 37.26 13.85
C GLU A 681 26.75 36.09 13.40
N ALA A 682 27.41 36.21 12.24
CA ALA A 682 28.24 35.12 11.71
C ALA A 682 29.54 34.96 12.53
N PRO A 683 29.87 33.75 13.04
CA PRO A 683 31.10 33.52 13.80
C PRO A 683 32.37 33.89 13.02
N TYR A 684 32.35 33.70 11.70
CA TYR A 684 33.44 34.09 10.82
C TYR A 684 33.63 35.61 10.81
N ARG A 685 32.54 36.39 10.69
CA ARG A 685 32.58 37.86 10.80
C ARG A 685 33.06 38.32 12.18
N GLU A 686 32.55 37.70 13.25
CA GLU A 686 32.94 38.03 14.62
C GLU A 686 34.45 37.87 14.82
N ARG A 687 35.02 36.75 14.37
CA ARG A 687 36.47 36.52 14.46
C ARG A 687 37.28 37.49 13.59
N LEU A 688 36.82 37.82 12.38
CA LEU A 688 37.45 38.86 11.58
C LEU A 688 37.40 40.23 12.26
N SER A 689 36.30 40.56 12.96
CA SER A 689 36.10 41.86 13.62
C SER A 689 37.04 42.12 14.80
N ASN A 690 37.71 41.07 15.32
CA ASN A 690 38.74 41.20 16.33
C ASN A 690 40.02 41.88 15.80
N GLN A 691 40.28 41.79 14.49
CA GLN A 691 41.52 42.26 13.87
C GLN A 691 41.30 43.15 12.63
N LEU A 692 40.09 43.20 12.08
CA LEU A 692 39.70 44.02 10.92
C LEU A 692 38.55 44.97 11.25
N SER A 693 38.56 46.16 10.64
CA SER A 693 37.48 47.14 10.77
C SER A 693 36.21 46.74 10.00
N ALA A 694 35.06 47.29 10.38
CA ALA A 694 33.79 47.02 9.70
C ALA A 694 33.83 47.36 8.19
N LYS A 695 34.54 48.42 7.80
CA LYS A 695 34.73 48.80 6.39
C LYS A 695 35.57 47.79 5.62
N GLU A 696 36.60 47.23 6.25
CA GLU A 696 37.48 46.21 5.65
C GLU A 696 36.73 44.90 5.44
N ILE A 697 35.91 44.49 6.41
CA ILE A 697 35.03 43.32 6.31
C ILE A 697 33.97 43.51 5.20
N GLU A 698 33.38 44.70 5.09
CA GLU A 698 32.45 45.04 4.01
C GLU A 698 33.14 45.00 2.63
N CYS A 699 34.41 45.41 2.54
CA CYS A 699 35.19 45.31 1.30
C CYS A 699 35.43 43.84 0.89
N LEU A 700 35.72 42.95 1.86
CA LEU A 700 35.86 41.51 1.60
C LEU A 700 34.54 40.89 1.13
N ALA A 701 33.42 41.26 1.77
CA ALA A 701 32.09 40.81 1.36
C ALA A 701 31.73 41.32 -0.06
N ALA A 702 32.02 42.58 -0.37
CA ALA A 702 31.79 43.18 -1.68
C ALA A 702 32.64 42.50 -2.78
N ALA A 703 33.89 42.13 -2.48
CA ALA A 703 34.76 41.39 -3.42
C ALA A 703 34.18 40.00 -3.77
N LEU A 704 33.56 39.31 -2.81
CA LEU A 704 32.82 38.08 -3.07
C LEU A 704 31.54 38.34 -3.88
N GLN A 705 30.79 39.39 -3.57
CA GLN A 705 29.58 39.76 -4.30
C GLN A 705 29.86 40.08 -5.78
N GLN A 706 31.01 40.69 -6.09
CA GLN A 706 31.43 40.95 -7.47
C GLN A 706 31.69 39.67 -8.27
N ARG A 707 31.95 38.54 -7.60
CA ARG A 707 32.17 37.22 -8.20
C ARG A 707 30.92 36.32 -8.15
N ARG A 708 29.74 36.91 -7.91
CA ARG A 708 28.46 36.20 -7.92
C ARG A 708 28.31 35.37 -9.21
N LYS A 709 27.95 34.09 -9.06
CA LYS A 709 27.93 33.03 -10.12
C LYS A 709 29.28 32.35 -10.43
N GLY A 710 30.38 32.72 -9.78
CA GLY A 710 31.65 31.98 -9.81
C GLY A 710 31.69 30.81 -8.82
N GLN A 711 32.82 30.11 -8.77
CA GLN A 711 33.11 29.06 -7.78
C GLN A 711 34.41 29.38 -7.02
N LEU A 712 34.45 29.02 -5.74
CA LEU A 712 35.62 29.08 -4.89
C LEU A 712 36.18 27.66 -4.70
N PRO A 713 37.50 27.47 -4.84
CA PRO A 713 38.11 26.21 -4.47
C PRO A 713 38.05 26.07 -2.94
N GLN A 714 37.53 24.94 -2.47
CA GLN A 714 37.65 24.52 -1.09
C GLN A 714 38.55 23.29 -1.05
N LEU A 715 39.69 23.42 -0.39
CA LEU A 715 40.61 22.31 -0.19
C LEU A 715 40.38 21.75 1.21
N LEU A 716 40.02 20.48 1.30
CA LEU A 716 39.92 19.74 2.55
C LEU A 716 41.14 18.84 2.68
N GLN A 717 41.72 18.82 3.87
CA GLN A 717 42.72 17.83 4.24
C GLN A 717 42.09 16.81 5.15
N HIS A 718 42.29 15.55 4.81
CA HIS A 718 41.93 14.42 5.63
C HIS A 718 43.18 13.79 6.22
N GLN A 719 43.12 13.46 7.50
CA GLN A 719 44.20 12.79 8.21
C GLN A 719 43.61 11.64 9.02
N LEU A 720 44.12 10.43 8.79
CA LEU A 720 43.83 9.24 9.56
C LEU A 720 45.04 8.90 10.42
N LEU A 721 44.86 8.91 11.73
CA LEU A 721 45.80 8.39 12.70
C LEU A 721 45.42 6.97 13.08
N VAL A 722 46.31 6.02 12.80
CA VAL A 722 46.21 4.64 13.26
C VAL A 722 47.23 4.40 14.36
N ALA A 723 46.74 4.19 15.57
CA ALA A 723 47.53 3.91 16.75
C ALA A 723 47.37 2.44 17.15
N ARG A 724 48.48 1.74 17.39
CA ARG A 724 48.50 0.32 17.79
C ARG A 724 49.10 0.16 19.18
N ARG A 725 48.39 -0.53 20.07
CA ARG A 725 48.90 -0.80 21.42
C ARG A 725 49.95 -1.91 21.37
N SER A 726 51.13 -1.67 21.95
CA SER A 726 52.13 -2.72 22.14
C SER A 726 51.77 -3.58 23.36
N THR A 727 51.56 -4.88 23.13
CA THR A 727 51.12 -5.92 24.09
C THR A 727 49.95 -5.52 24.97
#